data_AF-A0A9R0WCM2-F1
#
_entry.id   AF-A0A9R0WCM2-F1
#
_cell.length_a   1.000
_cell.length_b   1.000
_cell.length_c   1.000
_cell.angle_alpha   90.00
_cell.angle_beta   90.00
_cell.angle_gamma   90.00
#
_symmetry.space_group_name_H-M   'P 1'
#
loop_
_entity.id
_entity.type
_entity.pdbx_description
1 polymer ?
#
loop_
_entity_poly.entity_id
_entity_poly.type
_entity_poly.pdbx_seq_one_letter_code
_entity_poly.pdbx_strand_id
1 'polypeptide(L)'
;MVPSGLFGWASPHVQPLTPVSEVSEPPESPSPYGDGPSGDAGVGVREGEGADDEDVEEDEVEPPPAAVSFWRLFDFADGLDWALMAAGALAAAAHGAALVVYLHYFGRSLNLLDSERIQSALHGRSDELLNQFKQHALYIIYIAAGVFVAGWIEVSCWILTGERQTAVIRSKYVQVLLNQDMSFFDTYGNNGDIVSQVLSDVLLIQSAISEKVGNYIHNMATFVGGLIVGLLNCWQIALLTLATGPLIVAAGGISNIFLHRLAENIQDAYAEAASIAEQATSYIRTLYAFTNETLAKYSYATSLQATLRYGILISLVQGIGLGFTYGLAICSCALQLWVGRHLISRGKADGGQVVVALFAVILSGLGLNQAATNFYSFEQGRIAAYRLYEMISRSTSSTNLEGTTIPQVQGNIEFRNVYFSYLSRPEIPILSGFFLSVPARKTVALVGRNGSGKSSIIPLMERFYDPTLGEVLLDGENIKNLKVEWLRSQIGLVTQEPALLSLSIRENIAYGRFATFDQIEEAAKTAHAHGFISSLEKGYETQVGRAGMALTDEQKIKISIARAVLSSPSILLLDEVTGGLDFEAEKAVQGALDVLMLGRSTIIIARRLSLIKHADYIAVMEEGHLVEMGTHDELLNLDGLYAELLRCEEATKLPKRMPTKNSRERKSLQFEDPPISQNFQESSSPKMTKSPSLQRTHGMLQFWRSDTTRNSHDSPKDRSPPPEQTIDNGIPLGTTERAPSIKRHDSFEMELPNLPKVDIHPIQRQSSKNAGPDSPISPLLTSDPKNERSHSQTFSRPQSEQDDTSSEQSEPDELQHHKPPSFWRLAALSIAEWPYALLGTIGAAIFGSFNPLLAYTIALTVSAYYQIEVSDMHHEVNRWCLFIVGMGVITVLVNWLQHFYFGIMGEKMTERIRRMMFSAMLRNEAGWFDKEENSADTLSMRLANDATFVRAAFSNRLSIFIQDTAAVSVALLIGMLLGWRVALVALATLPVLVISAIAQVIQPEGFLVYIITSKV
;
A
#
# COMPACT_ATOMS: atom_id res chain seq x y z
N MET A 1 40.56 -34.94 -3.25
CA MET A 1 41.65 -33.95 -3.33
C MET A 1 41.07 -32.59 -2.94
N VAL A 2 41.70 -31.93 -1.97
CA VAL A 2 41.32 -30.64 -1.38
C VAL A 2 42.20 -29.54 -1.99
N PRO A 3 41.69 -28.31 -2.16
CA PRO A 3 42.22 -27.17 -1.41
C PRO A 3 41.06 -26.29 -0.86
N SER A 4 40.76 -26.25 0.43
CA SER A 4 41.29 -25.33 1.46
C SER A 4 41.53 -23.88 0.99
N GLY A 5 40.50 -23.03 1.14
CA GLY A 5 40.56 -21.57 0.99
C GLY A 5 40.45 -20.85 2.33
N LEU A 6 41.29 -19.83 2.51
CA LEU A 6 41.45 -18.98 3.68
C LEU A 6 40.15 -18.24 4.04
N PHE A 7 39.58 -18.52 5.21
CA PHE A 7 38.91 -17.62 6.17
C PHE A 7 38.05 -18.51 7.07
N GLY A 8 38.65 -18.99 8.16
CA GLY A 8 38.03 -19.94 9.07
C GLY A 8 36.94 -19.29 9.91
N TRP A 9 35.69 -19.34 9.44
CA TRP A 9 34.48 -19.24 10.25
C TRP A 9 33.55 -20.39 9.86
N ALA A 10 33.31 -21.31 10.80
CA ALA A 10 32.41 -22.45 10.60
C ALA A 10 30.95 -22.01 10.81
N SER A 11 30.08 -22.38 9.85
CA SER A 11 28.63 -22.30 9.98
C SER A 11 28.12 -23.43 10.89
N PRO A 12 27.18 -23.20 11.83
CA PRO A 12 26.57 -24.30 12.56
C PRO A 12 25.61 -25.07 11.62
N HIS A 13 25.99 -26.30 11.30
CA HIS A 13 25.11 -27.28 10.65
C HIS A 13 23.90 -27.59 11.53
N VAL A 14 22.70 -27.43 10.97
CA VAL A 14 21.47 -28.06 11.48
C VAL A 14 21.13 -29.17 10.48
N GLN A 15 21.23 -30.43 10.92
CA GLN A 15 20.73 -31.57 10.18
C GLN A 15 19.20 -31.67 10.32
N PRO A 16 18.47 -32.11 9.27
CA PRO A 16 17.05 -32.38 9.35
C PRO A 16 16.81 -33.69 10.11
N LEU A 17 15.90 -33.69 11.09
CA LEU A 17 15.44 -34.91 11.74
C LEU A 17 14.14 -35.38 11.08
N THR A 18 14.16 -36.66 10.74
CA THR A 18 13.13 -37.54 10.17
C THR A 18 11.79 -37.50 10.92
N PRO A 19 10.63 -37.67 10.24
CA PRO A 19 9.36 -37.93 10.91
C PRO A 19 9.23 -39.42 11.25
N VAL A 20 8.76 -39.72 12.45
CA VAL A 20 8.39 -41.07 12.92
C VAL A 20 6.87 -41.06 13.19
N SER A 21 6.18 -41.97 12.49
CA SER A 21 4.93 -42.72 12.77
C SER A 21 4.14 -42.40 14.07
N GLU A 22 2.80 -42.44 14.19
CA GLU A 22 1.76 -43.28 13.55
C GLU A 22 0.36 -42.92 14.16
N VAL A 23 -0.73 -43.31 13.46
CA VAL A 23 -2.15 -43.52 13.93
C VAL A 23 -3.05 -42.25 14.01
N SER A 24 -4.23 -42.12 13.39
CA SER A 24 -5.25 -43.05 12.83
C SER A 24 -6.23 -42.30 11.90
N GLU A 25 -6.57 -42.87 10.75
CA GLU A 25 -7.70 -42.46 9.89
C GLU A 25 -8.99 -43.24 10.23
N PRO A 26 -10.20 -42.69 9.99
CA PRO A 26 -11.46 -43.42 10.10
C PRO A 26 -11.80 -44.15 8.78
N PRO A 27 -12.69 -45.17 8.81
CA PRO A 27 -12.89 -46.05 7.65
C PRO A 27 -13.85 -45.48 6.61
N GLU A 28 -13.50 -45.62 5.33
CA GLU A 28 -14.38 -45.39 4.19
C GLU A 28 -15.39 -46.53 3.98
N SER A 29 -16.59 -46.13 3.54
CA SER A 29 -17.69 -46.99 3.11
C SER A 29 -17.51 -47.47 1.65
N PRO A 30 -17.97 -48.69 1.29
CA PRO A 30 -17.78 -49.21 -0.06
C PRO A 30 -18.84 -48.70 -1.04
N SER A 31 -18.42 -48.27 -2.24
CA SER A 31 -19.31 -48.07 -3.39
C SER A 31 -19.52 -49.40 -4.14
N PRO A 32 -20.72 -49.67 -4.69
CA PRO A 32 -20.99 -50.88 -5.46
C PRO A 32 -20.89 -50.63 -6.99
N TYR A 33 -20.84 -51.74 -7.75
CA TYR A 33 -20.77 -51.89 -9.22
C TYR A 33 -19.35 -51.86 -9.80
N GLY A 34 -18.84 -52.87 -10.52
CA GLY A 34 -19.41 -54.09 -11.09
C GLY A 34 -18.62 -54.46 -12.37
N ASP A 35 -18.21 -55.73 -12.47
CA ASP A 35 -17.24 -56.30 -13.43
C ASP A 35 -17.56 -56.24 -14.95
N GLY A 36 -16.51 -55.97 -15.75
CA GLY A 36 -16.08 -56.68 -16.98
C GLY A 36 -16.78 -56.45 -18.34
N PRO A 37 -16.27 -56.99 -19.48
CA PRO A 37 -14.87 -57.32 -19.83
C PRO A 37 -14.43 -56.98 -21.30
N SER A 38 -13.11 -57.02 -21.53
CA SER A 38 -12.38 -57.46 -22.76
C SER A 38 -12.64 -56.84 -24.14
N GLY A 39 -11.57 -56.31 -24.75
CA GLY A 39 -11.47 -56.00 -26.18
C GLY A 39 -10.02 -55.76 -26.61
N ASP A 40 -9.47 -56.74 -27.33
CA ASP A 40 -8.09 -56.95 -27.79
C ASP A 40 -7.69 -56.02 -28.96
N ALA A 41 -6.40 -55.64 -29.03
CA ALA A 41 -5.54 -55.58 -30.24
C ALA A 41 -4.42 -54.53 -30.18
N GLY A 42 -3.15 -54.97 -30.35
CA GLY A 42 -2.22 -54.27 -31.26
C GLY A 42 -0.89 -53.71 -30.76
N VAL A 43 0.01 -54.59 -30.29
CA VAL A 43 1.47 -54.68 -30.58
C VAL A 43 2.29 -53.39 -30.82
N GLY A 44 3.35 -53.23 -30.00
CA GLY A 44 4.53 -52.42 -30.33
C GLY A 44 5.59 -52.35 -29.22
N VAL A 45 6.33 -53.44 -28.99
CA VAL A 45 7.46 -53.51 -28.05
C VAL A 45 8.71 -52.81 -28.62
N ARG A 46 9.35 -51.94 -27.82
CA ARG A 46 10.81 -51.76 -27.79
C ARG A 46 11.28 -51.55 -26.34
N GLU A 47 12.27 -52.34 -25.97
CA GLU A 47 12.88 -52.46 -24.65
C GLU A 47 13.88 -51.33 -24.34
N GLY A 48 13.98 -51.00 -23.05
CA GLY A 48 15.24 -50.70 -22.36
C GLY A 48 15.64 -49.23 -22.24
N GLU A 49 15.38 -48.61 -21.08
CA GLU A 49 16.35 -48.44 -19.97
C GLU A 49 15.71 -47.56 -18.89
N GLY A 50 15.85 -47.98 -17.63
CA GLY A 50 15.25 -47.32 -16.48
C GLY A 50 15.95 -46.04 -16.10
N ALA A 51 15.15 -45.04 -15.75
CA ALA A 51 15.47 -44.02 -14.77
C ALA A 51 14.18 -43.75 -14.01
N ASP A 52 14.27 -43.83 -12.68
CA ASP A 52 13.22 -43.39 -11.76
C ASP A 52 13.05 -41.87 -11.96
N ASP A 53 12.05 -41.47 -12.73
CA ASP A 53 11.56 -40.09 -12.68
C ASP A 53 10.55 -40.03 -11.53
N GLU A 54 11.01 -39.45 -10.42
CA GLU A 54 10.12 -38.89 -9.41
C GLU A 54 9.21 -37.88 -10.12
N ASP A 55 7.90 -38.12 -10.10
CA ASP A 55 6.89 -37.15 -10.50
C ASP A 55 7.02 -35.90 -9.62
N VAL A 56 7.88 -34.97 -10.03
CA VAL A 56 7.88 -33.60 -9.55
C VAL A 56 6.64 -32.97 -10.18
N GLU A 57 5.63 -32.70 -9.35
CA GLU A 57 4.56 -31.78 -9.73
C GLU A 57 5.21 -30.48 -10.22
N GLU A 58 5.24 -30.27 -11.54
CA GLU A 58 5.63 -28.99 -12.12
C GLU A 58 4.63 -27.95 -11.60
N ASP A 59 5.08 -27.08 -10.69
CA ASP A 59 4.37 -25.86 -10.28
C ASP A 59 3.82 -25.19 -11.57
N GLU A 60 2.51 -25.19 -11.78
CA GLU A 60 1.85 -24.47 -12.88
C GLU A 60 2.31 -23.00 -12.80
N VAL A 61 3.23 -22.61 -13.67
CA VAL A 61 3.67 -21.23 -13.81
C VAL A 61 2.46 -20.43 -14.29
N GLU A 62 1.88 -19.62 -13.39
CA GLU A 62 0.85 -18.65 -13.78
C GLU A 62 1.35 -17.87 -15.00
N PRO A 63 0.55 -17.76 -16.09
CA PRO A 63 0.98 -17.02 -17.27
C PRO A 63 1.31 -15.57 -16.87
N PRO A 64 2.35 -14.96 -17.49
CA PRO A 64 2.74 -13.59 -17.17
C PRO A 64 1.52 -12.66 -17.26
N PRO A 65 1.43 -11.63 -16.40
CA PRO A 65 0.29 -10.72 -16.39
C PRO A 65 0.11 -10.19 -17.79
N ALA A 66 -1.05 -10.49 -18.38
CA ALA A 66 -1.29 -10.13 -19.76
C ALA A 66 -1.13 -8.61 -19.90
N ALA A 67 -0.33 -8.19 -20.86
CA ALA A 67 0.06 -6.80 -21.06
C ALA A 67 -0.31 -6.40 -22.49
N VAL A 68 -0.87 -5.21 -22.67
CA VAL A 68 -1.12 -4.72 -24.03
C VAL A 68 0.20 -4.45 -24.75
N SER A 69 0.22 -4.55 -26.07
CA SER A 69 1.35 -4.05 -26.86
C SER A 69 1.54 -2.55 -26.62
N PHE A 70 2.79 -2.07 -26.58
CA PHE A 70 3.08 -0.66 -26.30
C PHE A 70 2.31 0.31 -27.21
N TRP A 71 2.16 0.00 -28.50
CA TRP A 71 1.42 0.85 -29.44
C TRP A 71 -0.06 1.01 -29.12
N ARG A 72 -0.68 0.01 -28.50
CA ARG A 72 -2.09 0.06 -28.10
C ARG A 72 -2.35 1.06 -26.98
N LEU A 73 -1.33 1.49 -26.24
CA LEU A 73 -1.48 2.57 -25.26
C LEU A 73 -1.94 3.89 -25.90
N PHE A 74 -1.68 4.07 -27.21
CA PHE A 74 -2.01 5.27 -27.97
C PHE A 74 -3.27 5.11 -28.85
N ASP A 75 -4.08 4.07 -28.63
CA ASP A 75 -5.29 3.80 -29.43
C ASP A 75 -6.32 4.96 -29.37
N PHE A 76 -6.24 5.83 -28.36
CA PHE A 76 -7.11 6.99 -28.18
C PHE A 76 -6.49 8.32 -28.63
N ALA A 77 -5.34 8.30 -29.30
CA ALA A 77 -4.67 9.51 -29.80
C ALA A 77 -5.34 10.05 -31.08
N ASP A 78 -5.71 11.34 -31.08
CA ASP A 78 -6.24 12.03 -32.25
C ASP A 78 -5.13 12.54 -33.17
N GLY A 79 -5.48 13.05 -34.36
CA GLY A 79 -4.49 13.62 -35.30
C GLY A 79 -3.68 14.79 -34.73
N LEU A 80 -4.27 15.59 -33.83
CA LEU A 80 -3.54 16.65 -33.11
C LEU A 80 -2.54 16.05 -32.11
N ASP A 81 -2.88 14.94 -31.46
CA ASP A 81 -1.99 14.29 -30.52
C ASP A 81 -0.78 13.68 -31.25
N TRP A 82 -0.98 13.10 -32.44
CA TRP A 82 0.11 12.67 -33.31
C TRP A 82 1.04 13.82 -33.73
N ALA A 83 0.48 14.99 -34.07
CA ALA A 83 1.28 16.16 -34.42
C ALA A 83 2.10 16.67 -33.23
N LEU A 84 1.49 16.73 -32.04
CA LEU A 84 2.17 17.13 -30.80
C LEU A 84 3.25 16.12 -30.40
N MET A 85 2.98 14.81 -30.46
CA MET A 85 3.97 13.77 -30.16
C MET A 85 5.16 13.85 -31.14
N ALA A 86 4.92 14.10 -32.43
CA ALA A 86 6.00 14.27 -33.40
C ALA A 86 6.86 15.51 -33.11
N ALA A 87 6.24 16.66 -32.79
CA ALA A 87 6.95 17.87 -32.41
C ALA A 87 7.73 17.69 -31.10
N GLY A 88 7.12 17.06 -30.10
CA GLY A 88 7.72 16.73 -28.81
C GLY A 88 8.89 15.76 -28.95
N ALA A 89 8.78 14.74 -29.79
CA ALA A 89 9.86 13.79 -30.06
C ALA A 89 11.08 14.46 -30.73
N LEU A 90 10.85 15.33 -31.71
CA LEU A 90 11.93 16.06 -32.38
C LEU A 90 12.62 17.04 -31.42
N ALA A 91 11.84 17.71 -30.56
CA ALA A 91 12.36 18.60 -29.54
C ALA A 91 13.15 17.82 -28.46
N ALA A 92 12.66 16.66 -28.01
CA ALA A 92 13.35 15.78 -27.07
C ALA A 92 14.69 15.31 -27.61
N ALA A 93 14.73 14.89 -28.88
CA ALA A 93 15.96 14.48 -29.53
C ALA A 93 16.99 15.62 -29.64
N ALA A 94 16.53 16.83 -30.00
CA ALA A 94 17.37 18.02 -30.05
C ALA A 94 17.91 18.41 -28.66
N HIS A 95 17.06 18.35 -27.64
CA HIS A 95 17.42 18.66 -26.25
C HIS A 95 18.46 17.68 -25.70
N GLY A 96 18.25 16.37 -25.86
CA GLY A 96 19.20 15.35 -25.40
C GLY A 96 20.56 15.43 -26.09
N ALA A 97 20.58 15.64 -27.42
CA ALA A 97 21.83 15.77 -28.17
C ALA A 97 22.61 17.06 -27.82
N ALA A 98 21.94 18.13 -27.37
CA ALA A 98 22.55 19.43 -27.16
C ALA A 98 23.64 19.44 -26.09
N LEU A 99 23.51 18.66 -25.00
CA LEU A 99 24.54 18.58 -23.95
C LEU A 99 25.86 18.02 -24.50
N VAL A 100 25.77 17.05 -25.41
CA VAL A 100 26.94 16.44 -26.03
C VAL A 100 27.56 17.35 -27.08
N VAL A 101 26.74 18.06 -27.86
CA VAL A 101 27.20 19.09 -28.80
C VAL A 101 27.92 20.22 -28.06
N TYR A 102 27.38 20.66 -26.91
CA TYR A 102 28.05 21.62 -26.03
C TYR A 102 29.46 21.15 -25.65
N LEU A 103 29.61 19.87 -25.26
CA LEU A 103 30.90 19.31 -24.88
C LEU A 103 31.92 19.36 -26.05
N HIS A 104 31.48 19.14 -27.29
CA HIS A 104 32.35 19.28 -28.46
C HIS A 104 32.89 20.71 -28.63
N TYR A 105 32.03 21.73 -28.51
CA TYR A 105 32.44 23.13 -28.59
C TYR A 105 33.31 23.56 -27.39
N PHE A 106 33.04 22.98 -26.21
CA PHE A 106 33.89 23.15 -25.03
C PHE A 106 35.31 22.63 -25.29
N GLY A 107 35.47 21.44 -25.86
CA GLY A 107 36.78 20.90 -26.23
C GLY A 107 37.54 21.76 -27.25
N ARG A 108 36.84 22.31 -28.24
CA ARG A 108 37.45 23.26 -29.19
C ARG A 108 37.93 24.53 -28.51
N SER A 109 37.19 25.01 -27.51
CA SER A 109 37.60 26.18 -26.70
C SER A 109 38.86 25.88 -25.90
N LEU A 110 39.01 24.65 -25.38
CA LEU A 110 40.24 24.22 -24.69
C LEU A 110 41.45 24.21 -25.62
N ASN A 111 41.30 23.76 -26.87
CA ASN A 111 42.40 23.74 -27.83
C ASN A 111 42.92 25.15 -28.20
N LEU A 112 42.12 26.20 -27.99
CA LEU A 112 42.57 27.60 -28.18
C LEU A 112 43.48 28.09 -27.06
N LEU A 113 43.51 27.41 -25.90
CA LEU A 113 44.34 27.73 -24.73
C LEU A 113 45.75 27.11 -24.80
N ASP A 114 46.15 26.63 -25.97
CA ASP A 114 47.48 26.06 -26.20
C ASP A 114 48.61 27.09 -25.97
N SER A 115 49.66 26.68 -25.26
CA SER A 115 50.73 27.57 -24.76
C SER A 115 51.47 28.28 -25.90
N GLU A 116 51.72 27.59 -27.03
CA GLU A 116 52.34 28.19 -28.21
C GLU A 116 51.48 29.31 -28.81
N ARG A 117 50.16 29.11 -28.84
CA ARG A 117 49.22 30.10 -29.37
C ARG A 117 49.14 31.31 -28.46
N ILE A 118 49.09 31.11 -27.14
CA ILE A 118 49.07 32.19 -26.15
C ILE A 118 50.35 33.04 -26.24
N GLN A 119 51.52 32.40 -26.36
CA GLN A 119 52.81 33.09 -26.45
C GLN A 119 52.98 33.85 -27.78
N SER A 120 52.42 33.32 -28.87
CA SER A 120 52.35 33.99 -30.17
C SER A 120 51.38 35.19 -30.18
N ALA A 121 50.30 35.14 -29.39
CA ALA A 121 49.31 36.21 -29.31
C ALA A 121 49.80 37.40 -28.48
N LEU A 122 50.59 37.14 -27.43
CA LEU A 122 51.31 38.17 -26.66
C LEU A 122 52.28 39.01 -27.52
N HIS A 123 52.70 38.52 -28.70
CA HIS A 123 53.59 39.21 -29.63
C HIS A 123 52.87 39.96 -30.78
N GLY A 124 51.54 40.14 -30.73
CA GLY A 124 50.79 41.01 -31.66
C GLY A 124 49.54 40.41 -32.32
N ARG A 125 49.02 39.27 -31.81
CA ARG A 125 47.87 38.53 -32.37
C ARG A 125 46.71 38.36 -31.39
N SER A 126 46.69 39.17 -30.31
CA SER A 126 45.71 39.09 -29.22
C SER A 126 44.26 39.23 -29.68
N ASP A 127 44.00 40.09 -30.67
CA ASP A 127 42.63 40.41 -31.10
C ASP A 127 41.96 39.25 -31.85
N GLU A 128 42.74 38.47 -32.61
CA GLU A 128 42.24 37.31 -33.36
C GLU A 128 41.88 36.15 -32.42
N LEU A 129 42.73 35.83 -31.43
CA LEU A 129 42.40 34.82 -30.42
C LEU A 129 41.19 35.23 -29.58
N LEU A 130 41.11 36.50 -29.20
CA LEU A 130 39.96 37.02 -28.45
C LEU A 130 38.67 36.91 -29.26
N ASN A 131 38.72 37.16 -30.57
CA ASN A 131 37.55 37.04 -31.45
C ASN A 131 37.10 35.57 -31.59
N GLN A 132 38.04 34.65 -31.75
CA GLN A 132 37.74 33.20 -31.79
C GLN A 132 37.14 32.71 -30.46
N PHE A 133 37.67 33.15 -29.32
CA PHE A 133 37.11 32.82 -28.01
C PHE A 133 35.68 33.37 -27.83
N LYS A 134 35.44 34.63 -28.22
CA LYS A 134 34.10 35.24 -28.24
C LYS A 134 33.12 34.44 -29.10
N GLN A 135 33.54 34.00 -30.28
CA GLN A 135 32.69 33.22 -31.18
C GLN A 135 32.30 31.86 -30.57
N HIS A 136 33.23 31.16 -29.91
CA HIS A 136 32.93 29.90 -29.23
C HIS A 136 32.00 30.10 -28.03
N ALA A 137 32.19 31.17 -27.26
CA ALA A 137 31.28 31.53 -26.17
C ALA A 137 29.85 31.83 -26.67
N LEU A 138 29.71 32.52 -27.82
CA LEU A 138 28.40 32.76 -28.44
C LEU A 138 27.72 31.46 -28.90
N TYR A 139 28.47 30.49 -29.45
CA TYR A 139 27.89 29.17 -29.78
C TYR A 139 27.32 28.46 -28.55
N ILE A 140 28.01 28.51 -27.41
CA ILE A 140 27.51 27.95 -26.15
C ILE A 140 26.19 28.62 -25.73
N ILE A 141 26.10 29.95 -25.85
CA ILE A 141 24.87 30.70 -25.55
C ILE A 141 23.73 30.33 -26.50
N TYR A 142 24.00 30.17 -27.80
CA TYR A 142 22.98 29.75 -28.78
C TYR A 142 22.48 28.34 -28.51
N ILE A 143 23.37 27.41 -28.11
CA ILE A 143 22.97 26.06 -27.69
C ILE A 143 22.08 26.14 -26.45
N ALA A 144 22.44 26.95 -25.45
CA ALA A 144 21.63 27.11 -24.23
C ALA A 144 20.23 27.67 -24.53
N ALA A 145 20.11 28.68 -25.41
CA ALA A 145 18.82 29.20 -25.85
C ALA A 145 18.01 28.14 -26.62
N GLY A 146 18.66 27.35 -27.47
CA GLY A 146 18.04 26.23 -28.18
C GLY A 146 17.52 25.15 -27.23
N VAL A 147 18.31 24.78 -26.21
CA VAL A 147 17.94 23.84 -25.14
C VAL A 147 16.71 24.31 -24.39
N PHE A 148 16.64 25.60 -24.04
CA PHE A 148 15.48 26.16 -23.35
C PHE A 148 14.19 26.00 -24.17
N VAL A 149 14.24 26.33 -25.46
CA VAL A 149 13.07 26.20 -26.35
C VAL A 149 12.72 24.74 -26.60
N ALA A 150 13.72 23.88 -26.86
CA ALA A 150 13.51 22.46 -27.11
C ALA A 150 12.94 21.74 -25.89
N GLY A 151 13.50 21.99 -24.70
CA GLY A 151 13.01 21.40 -23.45
C GLY A 151 11.59 21.86 -23.11
N TRP A 152 11.24 23.12 -23.37
CA TRP A 152 9.87 23.60 -23.21
C TRP A 152 8.89 22.87 -24.14
N ILE A 153 9.22 22.75 -25.42
CA ILE A 153 8.38 22.07 -26.43
C ILE A 153 8.23 20.57 -26.10
N GLU A 154 9.34 19.90 -25.76
CA GLU A 154 9.39 18.50 -25.34
C GLU A 154 8.38 18.24 -24.21
N VAL A 155 8.55 18.91 -23.07
CA VAL A 155 7.75 18.64 -21.87
C VAL A 155 6.28 19.04 -22.10
N SER A 156 6.04 20.20 -22.71
CA SER A 156 4.67 20.69 -22.94
C SER A 156 3.87 19.79 -23.88
N CYS A 157 4.47 19.33 -24.98
CA CYS A 157 3.77 18.49 -25.95
C CYS A 157 3.41 17.13 -25.35
N TRP A 158 4.36 16.46 -24.68
CA TRP A 158 4.13 15.13 -24.10
C TRP A 158 3.14 15.12 -22.94
N ILE A 159 3.16 16.16 -22.08
CA ILE A 159 2.18 16.27 -20.99
C ILE A 159 0.78 16.54 -21.56
N LEU A 160 0.66 17.45 -22.53
CA LEU A 160 -0.64 17.80 -23.11
C LEU A 160 -1.31 16.61 -23.81
N THR A 161 -0.54 15.81 -24.56
CA THR A 161 -1.07 14.60 -25.22
C THR A 161 -1.47 13.52 -24.23
N GLY A 162 -0.71 13.37 -23.14
CA GLY A 162 -1.04 12.43 -22.07
C GLY A 162 -2.35 12.77 -21.36
N GLU A 163 -2.53 14.04 -20.98
CA GLU A 163 -3.75 14.54 -20.34
C GLU A 163 -4.99 14.37 -21.22
N ARG A 164 -4.90 14.72 -22.50
CA ARG A 164 -6.00 14.59 -23.46
C ARG A 164 -6.48 13.15 -23.61
N GLN A 165 -5.55 12.22 -23.85
CA GLN A 165 -5.88 10.79 -24.00
C GLN A 165 -6.42 10.19 -22.70
N THR A 166 -5.82 10.53 -21.56
CA THR A 166 -6.24 10.05 -20.24
C THR A 166 -7.67 10.50 -19.91
N ALA A 167 -8.04 11.74 -20.25
CA ALA A 167 -9.41 12.23 -20.06
C ALA A 167 -10.44 11.41 -20.85
N VAL A 168 -10.12 11.03 -22.10
CA VAL A 168 -10.97 10.17 -22.94
C VAL A 168 -11.08 8.77 -22.36
N ILE A 169 -9.96 8.19 -21.90
CA ILE A 169 -9.94 6.86 -21.27
C ILE A 169 -10.83 6.86 -20.01
N ARG A 170 -10.72 7.86 -19.13
CA ARG A 170 -11.56 7.98 -17.91
C ARG A 170 -13.03 8.03 -18.26
N SER A 171 -13.42 8.85 -19.23
CA SER A 171 -14.82 8.98 -19.62
C SER A 171 -15.39 7.67 -20.17
N LYS A 172 -14.66 6.98 -21.07
CA LYS A 172 -15.09 5.68 -21.62
C LYS A 172 -15.17 4.61 -20.54
N TYR A 173 -14.19 4.58 -19.63
CA TYR A 173 -14.17 3.62 -18.54
C TYR A 173 -15.38 3.77 -17.63
N VAL A 174 -15.68 4.99 -17.16
CA VAL A 174 -16.84 5.25 -16.29
C VAL A 174 -18.13 4.88 -17.00
N GLN A 175 -18.25 5.21 -18.29
CA GLN A 175 -19.41 4.81 -19.09
C GLN A 175 -19.57 3.29 -19.16
N VAL A 176 -18.47 2.55 -19.36
CA VAL A 176 -18.47 1.09 -19.37
C VAL A 176 -18.85 0.52 -18.00
N LEU A 177 -18.23 1.03 -16.93
CA LEU A 177 -18.46 0.56 -15.56
C LEU A 177 -19.94 0.69 -15.18
N LEU A 178 -20.59 1.82 -15.53
CA LEU A 178 -22.01 2.05 -15.26
C LEU A 178 -22.95 1.16 -16.09
N ASN A 179 -22.47 0.56 -17.17
CA ASN A 179 -23.23 -0.33 -18.04
C ASN A 179 -23.00 -1.82 -17.76
N GLN A 180 -22.21 -2.16 -16.73
CA GLN A 180 -21.97 -3.56 -16.33
C GLN A 180 -23.18 -4.15 -15.61
N ASP A 181 -23.35 -5.47 -15.74
CA ASP A 181 -24.36 -6.24 -15.02
C ASP A 181 -24.00 -6.42 -13.54
N MET A 182 -25.00 -6.70 -12.69
CA MET A 182 -24.78 -6.85 -11.24
C MET A 182 -23.82 -8.00 -10.91
N SER A 183 -23.81 -9.07 -11.71
CA SER A 183 -22.86 -10.18 -11.56
C SER A 183 -21.40 -9.75 -11.63
N PHE A 184 -21.08 -8.71 -12.41
CA PHE A 184 -19.73 -8.14 -12.43
C PHE A 184 -19.36 -7.55 -11.06
N PHE A 185 -20.28 -6.83 -10.42
CA PHE A 185 -20.04 -6.22 -9.12
C PHE A 185 -20.00 -7.24 -7.97
N ASP A 186 -20.69 -8.37 -8.08
CA ASP A 186 -20.59 -9.43 -7.08
C ASP A 186 -19.24 -10.17 -7.12
N THR A 187 -18.71 -10.41 -8.33
CA THR A 187 -17.43 -11.10 -8.51
C THR A 187 -16.25 -10.17 -8.30
N TYR A 188 -16.31 -8.94 -8.81
CA TYR A 188 -15.19 -7.99 -8.76
C TYR A 188 -15.38 -6.88 -7.71
N GLY A 189 -16.61 -6.40 -7.49
CA GLY A 189 -16.93 -5.18 -6.72
C GLY A 189 -16.83 -5.32 -5.20
N ASN A 190 -16.90 -6.55 -4.68
CA ASN A 190 -16.78 -6.82 -3.24
C ASN A 190 -15.40 -6.45 -2.66
N ASN A 191 -14.41 -6.15 -3.50
CA ASN A 191 -13.07 -5.75 -3.09
C ASN A 191 -12.96 -4.27 -2.69
N GLY A 192 -14.00 -3.43 -2.86
CA GLY A 192 -13.96 -2.00 -2.50
C GLY A 192 -12.93 -1.14 -3.27
N ASP A 193 -12.04 -1.80 -4.01
CA ASP A 193 -10.83 -1.25 -4.60
C ASP A 193 -10.99 -0.93 -6.09
N ILE A 194 -12.01 -1.40 -6.81
CA ILE A 194 -12.07 -1.19 -8.29
C ILE A 194 -11.95 0.28 -8.65
N VAL A 195 -12.67 1.17 -7.96
CA VAL A 195 -12.64 2.61 -8.28
C VAL A 195 -11.26 3.20 -7.98
N SER A 196 -10.66 2.83 -6.84
CA SER A 196 -9.32 3.28 -6.43
C SER A 196 -8.24 2.72 -7.37
N GLN A 197 -8.33 1.44 -7.67
CA GLN A 197 -7.47 0.69 -8.58
C GLN A 197 -7.54 1.26 -9.99
N VAL A 198 -8.71 1.67 -10.48
CA VAL A 198 -8.80 2.25 -11.81
C VAL A 198 -8.26 3.67 -11.84
N LEU A 199 -8.52 4.48 -10.81
CA LEU A 199 -7.85 5.78 -10.71
C LEU A 199 -6.33 5.62 -10.73
N SER A 200 -5.82 4.63 -10.00
CA SER A 200 -4.39 4.26 -10.00
C SER A 200 -3.91 3.80 -11.39
N ASP A 201 -4.60 2.84 -12.01
CA ASP A 201 -4.26 2.27 -13.32
C ASP A 201 -4.26 3.34 -14.42
N VAL A 202 -5.21 4.26 -14.38
CA VAL A 202 -5.28 5.39 -15.32
C VAL A 202 -4.09 6.33 -15.14
N LEU A 203 -3.64 6.59 -13.91
CA LEU A 203 -2.44 7.40 -13.67
C LEU A 203 -1.16 6.70 -14.14
N LEU A 204 -1.07 5.38 -13.99
CA LEU A 204 0.04 4.58 -14.52
C LEU A 204 0.10 4.65 -16.05
N ILE A 205 -1.05 4.52 -16.72
CA ILE A 205 -1.16 4.70 -18.17
C ILE A 205 -0.73 6.12 -18.55
N GLN A 206 -1.27 7.14 -17.88
CA GLN A 206 -0.93 8.54 -18.13
C GLN A 206 0.58 8.80 -18.04
N SER A 207 1.22 8.33 -16.97
CA SER A 207 2.67 8.45 -16.77
C SER A 207 3.44 7.77 -17.91
N ALA A 208 3.01 6.56 -18.31
CA ALA A 208 3.65 5.79 -19.36
C ALA A 208 3.56 6.43 -20.75
N ILE A 209 2.46 7.11 -21.09
CA ILE A 209 2.24 7.72 -22.43
C ILE A 209 2.66 9.20 -22.51
N SER A 210 3.04 9.82 -21.39
CA SER A 210 3.36 11.25 -21.31
C SER A 210 4.86 11.51 -21.10
N GLU A 211 5.25 11.97 -19.91
CA GLU A 211 6.60 12.40 -19.55
C GLU A 211 7.65 11.31 -19.84
N LYS A 212 7.33 10.04 -19.55
CA LYS A 212 8.29 8.93 -19.65
C LYS A 212 8.73 8.64 -21.07
N VAL A 213 7.87 8.85 -22.07
CA VAL A 213 8.25 8.66 -23.49
C VAL A 213 9.16 9.78 -23.96
N GLY A 214 8.85 11.03 -23.60
CA GLY A 214 9.71 12.19 -23.87
C GLY A 214 11.10 12.00 -23.27
N ASN A 215 11.15 11.69 -21.97
CA ASN A 215 12.40 11.39 -21.26
C ASN A 215 13.18 10.23 -21.90
N TYR A 216 12.51 9.18 -22.35
CA TYR A 216 13.17 8.06 -23.02
C TYR A 216 13.84 8.50 -24.33
N ILE A 217 13.14 9.27 -25.17
CA ILE A 217 13.67 9.79 -26.44
C ILE A 217 14.84 10.74 -26.18
N HIS A 218 14.70 11.66 -25.23
CA HIS A 218 15.77 12.57 -24.79
C HIS A 218 17.02 11.79 -24.38
N ASN A 219 16.87 10.85 -23.45
CA ASN A 219 17.98 10.07 -22.90
C ASN A 219 18.64 9.20 -23.97
N MET A 220 17.87 8.68 -24.93
CA MET A 220 18.40 7.90 -26.04
C MET A 220 19.12 8.76 -27.08
N ALA A 221 18.66 10.00 -27.29
CA ALA A 221 19.41 10.98 -28.08
C ALA A 221 20.73 11.39 -27.40
N THR A 222 20.77 11.49 -26.07
CA THR A 222 22.01 11.70 -25.30
C THR A 222 22.95 10.50 -25.42
N PHE A 223 22.44 9.27 -25.37
CA PHE A 223 23.22 8.04 -25.58
C PHE A 223 23.85 8.01 -26.98
N VAL A 224 23.03 8.09 -28.03
CA VAL A 224 23.49 8.01 -29.41
C VAL A 224 24.39 9.21 -29.74
N GLY A 225 23.99 10.41 -29.34
CA GLY A 225 24.78 11.63 -29.51
C GLY A 225 26.14 11.55 -28.81
N GLY A 226 26.18 11.05 -27.58
CA GLY A 226 27.38 10.84 -26.77
C GLY A 226 28.38 9.90 -27.43
N LEU A 227 27.91 8.75 -27.94
CA LEU A 227 28.76 7.82 -28.69
C LEU A 227 29.28 8.42 -29.98
N ILE A 228 28.42 9.07 -30.77
CA ILE A 228 28.81 9.69 -32.04
C ILE A 228 29.87 10.77 -31.80
N VAL A 229 29.62 11.72 -30.91
CA VAL A 229 30.58 12.80 -30.62
C VAL A 229 31.87 12.23 -30.02
N GLY A 230 31.79 11.23 -29.16
CA GLY A 230 32.97 10.57 -28.60
C GLY A 230 33.86 9.94 -29.68
N LEU A 231 33.25 9.17 -30.58
CA LEU A 231 33.95 8.51 -31.70
C LEU A 231 34.51 9.51 -32.71
N LEU A 232 33.79 10.62 -32.99
CA LEU A 232 34.24 11.65 -33.93
C LEU A 232 35.45 12.45 -33.41
N ASN A 233 35.55 12.69 -32.10
CA ASN A 233 36.66 13.46 -31.54
C ASN A 233 37.90 12.58 -31.32
N CYS A 234 37.77 11.45 -30.63
CA CYS A 234 38.88 10.52 -30.43
C CYS A 234 38.36 9.08 -30.27
N TRP A 235 38.26 8.37 -31.39
CA TRP A 235 37.76 6.99 -31.42
C TRP A 235 38.55 6.01 -30.54
N GLN A 236 39.87 6.22 -30.39
CA GLN A 236 40.73 5.36 -29.56
C GLN A 236 40.39 5.46 -28.07
N ILE A 237 40.17 6.67 -27.57
CA ILE A 237 39.77 6.90 -26.17
C ILE A 237 38.32 6.47 -25.98
N ALA A 238 37.43 6.77 -26.93
CA ALA A 238 36.03 6.35 -26.84
C ALA A 238 35.87 4.82 -26.75
N LEU A 239 36.61 4.04 -27.57
CA LEU A 239 36.61 2.58 -27.50
C LEU A 239 37.23 2.07 -26.19
N LEU A 240 38.29 2.73 -25.69
CA LEU A 240 38.88 2.37 -24.40
C LEU A 240 37.88 2.58 -23.26
N THR A 241 37.15 3.70 -23.26
CA THR A 241 36.08 3.96 -22.28
C THR A 241 35.00 2.90 -22.36
N LEU A 242 34.55 2.57 -23.57
CA LEU A 242 33.56 1.51 -23.78
C LEU A 242 34.06 0.13 -23.30
N ALA A 243 35.35 -0.18 -23.50
CA ALA A 243 35.96 -1.43 -23.06
C ALA A 243 36.05 -1.53 -21.52
N THR A 244 36.24 -0.41 -20.82
CA THR A 244 36.25 -0.40 -19.33
C THR A 244 34.85 -0.44 -18.72
N GLY A 245 33.81 -0.06 -19.47
CA GLY A 245 32.42 0.01 -19.01
C GLY A 245 31.89 -1.33 -18.45
N PRO A 246 31.97 -2.45 -19.19
CA PRO A 246 31.50 -3.76 -18.72
C PRO A 246 32.11 -4.21 -17.40
N LEU A 247 33.37 -3.86 -17.11
CA LEU A 247 34.01 -4.19 -15.84
C LEU A 247 33.38 -3.42 -14.67
N ILE A 248 33.10 -2.13 -14.87
CA ILE A 248 32.43 -1.27 -13.88
C ILE A 248 30.99 -1.75 -13.66
N VAL A 249 30.28 -2.08 -14.74
CA VAL A 249 28.91 -2.61 -14.68
C VAL A 249 28.87 -3.98 -13.98
N ALA A 250 29.83 -4.87 -14.24
CA ALA A 250 29.90 -6.16 -13.57
C ALA A 250 30.15 -6.00 -12.06
N ALA A 251 31.05 -5.10 -11.67
CA ALA A 251 31.29 -4.74 -10.26
C ALA A 251 30.02 -4.26 -9.55
N GLY A 252 29.31 -3.29 -10.13
CA GLY A 252 28.05 -2.78 -9.60
C GLY A 252 26.94 -3.83 -9.60
N GLY A 253 26.82 -4.60 -10.69
CA GLY A 253 25.81 -5.64 -10.86
C GLY A 253 25.94 -6.78 -9.85
N ILE A 254 27.16 -7.27 -9.60
CA ILE A 254 27.42 -8.27 -8.55
C ILE A 254 26.97 -7.74 -7.19
N SER A 255 27.37 -6.52 -6.82
CA SER A 255 26.93 -5.90 -5.57
C SER A 255 25.41 -5.79 -5.50
N ASN A 256 24.76 -5.41 -6.59
CA ASN A 256 23.31 -5.22 -6.63
C ASN A 256 22.55 -6.54 -6.44
N ILE A 257 23.03 -7.64 -7.04
CA ILE A 257 22.45 -8.98 -6.85
C ILE A 257 22.49 -9.40 -5.38
N PHE A 258 23.62 -9.19 -4.70
CA PHE A 258 23.73 -9.49 -3.27
C PHE A 258 22.83 -8.58 -2.43
N LEU A 259 22.76 -7.28 -2.74
CA LEU A 259 21.87 -6.35 -2.05
C LEU A 259 20.40 -6.76 -2.19
N HIS A 260 19.97 -7.18 -3.37
CA HIS A 260 18.59 -7.63 -3.62
C HIS A 260 18.23 -8.83 -2.76
N ARG A 261 19.07 -9.88 -2.76
CA ARG A 261 18.86 -11.08 -1.94
C ARG A 261 18.81 -10.77 -0.44
N LEU A 262 19.67 -9.84 0.02
CA LEU A 262 19.65 -9.43 1.42
C LEU A 262 18.42 -8.58 1.75
N ALA A 263 17.93 -7.78 0.80
CA ALA A 263 16.72 -6.97 0.93
C ALA A 263 15.44 -7.85 1.03
N GLU A 264 15.39 -8.98 0.33
CA GLU A 264 14.33 -9.97 0.49
C GLU A 264 14.37 -10.58 1.91
N ASN A 265 15.55 -11.05 2.34
CA ASN A 265 15.72 -11.66 3.67
C ASN A 265 15.35 -10.71 4.83
N ILE A 266 15.64 -9.41 4.72
CA ILE A 266 15.24 -8.42 5.74
C ILE A 266 13.72 -8.18 5.75
N GLN A 267 13.08 -8.23 4.58
CA GLN A 267 11.62 -8.10 4.47
C GLN A 267 10.92 -9.30 5.10
N ASP A 268 11.38 -10.53 4.81
CA ASP A 268 10.86 -11.75 5.42
C ASP A 268 11.04 -11.75 6.95
N ALA A 269 12.25 -11.40 7.42
CA ALA A 269 12.52 -11.28 8.85
C ALA A 269 11.67 -10.19 9.54
N TYR A 270 11.33 -9.11 8.82
CA TYR A 270 10.47 -8.07 9.37
C TYR A 270 8.98 -8.46 9.35
N ALA A 271 8.53 -9.26 8.38
CA ALA A 271 7.16 -9.75 8.33
C ALA A 271 6.79 -10.55 9.59
N GLU A 272 7.73 -11.35 10.11
CA GLU A 272 7.57 -12.06 11.39
C GLU A 272 7.39 -11.08 12.57
N ALA A 273 8.23 -10.03 12.64
CA ALA A 273 8.12 -9.02 13.69
C ALA A 273 6.80 -8.23 13.59
N ALA A 274 6.39 -7.89 12.36
CA ALA A 274 5.15 -7.18 12.09
C ALA A 274 3.93 -8.01 12.49
N SER A 275 3.90 -9.32 12.20
CA SER A 275 2.78 -10.18 12.59
C SER A 275 2.63 -10.27 14.11
N ILE A 276 3.73 -10.31 14.86
CA ILE A 276 3.70 -10.28 16.33
C ILE A 276 3.09 -8.97 16.83
N ALA A 277 3.46 -7.83 16.23
CA ALA A 277 2.93 -6.53 16.61
C ALA A 277 1.44 -6.40 16.27
N GLU A 278 1.03 -6.85 15.09
CA GLU A 278 -0.36 -6.83 14.62
C GLU A 278 -1.28 -7.71 15.47
N GLN A 279 -0.83 -8.91 15.84
CA GLN A 279 -1.59 -9.77 16.76
C GLN A 279 -1.75 -9.12 18.14
N ALA A 280 -0.69 -8.49 18.65
CA ALA A 280 -0.74 -7.81 19.93
C ALA A 280 -1.68 -6.59 19.93
N THR A 281 -1.74 -5.82 18.84
CA THR A 281 -2.64 -4.67 18.71
C THR A 281 -4.07 -5.09 18.41
N SER A 282 -4.30 -6.08 17.54
CA SER A 282 -5.63 -6.61 17.21
C SER A 282 -6.30 -7.25 18.43
N TYR A 283 -5.54 -7.95 19.26
CA TYR A 283 -6.02 -8.62 20.46
C TYR A 283 -5.63 -7.90 21.75
N ILE A 284 -5.54 -6.57 21.71
CA ILE A 284 -5.06 -5.75 22.84
C ILE A 284 -5.87 -5.97 24.12
N ARG A 285 -7.21 -6.12 24.01
CA ARG A 285 -8.09 -6.37 25.16
C ARG A 285 -7.77 -7.71 25.82
N THR A 286 -7.49 -8.74 25.03
CA THR A 286 -7.06 -10.06 25.52
C THR A 286 -5.68 -9.96 26.16
N LEU A 287 -4.74 -9.26 25.53
CA LEU A 287 -3.39 -9.07 26.05
C LEU A 287 -3.38 -8.43 27.44
N TYR A 288 -4.17 -7.36 27.63
CA TYR A 288 -4.34 -6.68 28.91
C TYR A 288 -5.08 -7.52 29.94
N ALA A 289 -6.11 -8.27 29.53
CA ALA A 289 -6.83 -9.17 30.44
C ALA A 289 -5.93 -10.26 31.06
N PHE A 290 -4.91 -10.71 30.33
CA PHE A 290 -3.93 -11.70 30.79
C PHE A 290 -2.61 -11.09 31.28
N THR A 291 -2.45 -9.75 31.33
CA THR A 291 -1.23 -9.05 31.78
C THR A 291 0.06 -9.51 31.09
N ASN A 292 -0.02 -9.80 29.79
CA ASN A 292 1.07 -10.39 29.00
C ASN A 292 1.85 -9.36 28.16
N GLU A 293 1.78 -8.07 28.48
CA GLU A 293 2.41 -7.00 27.70
C GLU A 293 3.94 -7.14 27.66
N THR A 294 4.55 -7.62 28.74
CA THR A 294 6.01 -7.81 28.83
C THR A 294 6.49 -8.92 27.90
N LEU A 295 5.73 -10.02 27.79
CA LEU A 295 6.03 -11.12 26.87
C LEU A 295 5.94 -10.65 25.42
N ALA A 296 4.87 -9.92 25.06
CA ALA A 296 4.71 -9.35 23.72
C ALA A 296 5.89 -8.42 23.34
N LYS A 297 6.32 -7.55 24.27
CA LYS A 297 7.48 -6.68 24.07
C LYS A 297 8.78 -7.45 23.86
N TYR A 298 8.99 -8.54 24.61
CA TYR A 298 10.17 -9.38 24.48
C TYR A 298 10.19 -10.15 23.15
N SER A 299 9.07 -10.77 22.77
CA SER A 299 8.94 -11.48 21.49
C SER A 299 9.20 -10.55 20.30
N TYR A 300 8.61 -9.35 20.32
CA TYR A 300 8.84 -8.34 19.28
C TYR A 300 10.31 -7.90 19.22
N ALA A 301 10.93 -7.60 20.37
CA ALA A 301 12.34 -7.20 20.43
C ALA A 301 13.30 -8.31 19.96
N THR A 302 12.95 -9.58 20.19
CA THR A 302 13.75 -10.74 19.77
C THR A 302 13.66 -10.94 18.25
N SER A 303 12.46 -10.85 17.68
CA SER A 303 12.26 -10.96 16.22
C SER A 303 13.00 -9.85 15.46
N LEU A 304 13.02 -8.61 15.99
CA LEU A 304 13.77 -7.49 15.40
C LEU A 304 15.30 -7.72 15.30
N GLN A 305 15.89 -8.65 16.06
CA GLN A 305 17.32 -8.93 15.98
C GLN A 305 17.73 -9.54 14.63
N ALA A 306 16.85 -10.33 13.99
CA ALA A 306 17.10 -10.86 12.66
C ALA A 306 17.16 -9.73 11.63
N THR A 307 16.21 -8.80 11.68
CA THR A 307 16.18 -7.59 10.85
C THR A 307 17.47 -6.77 11.01
N LEU A 308 17.92 -6.54 12.25
CA LEU A 308 19.14 -5.80 12.57
C LEU A 308 20.39 -6.43 11.92
N ARG A 309 20.54 -7.76 11.99
CA ARG A 309 21.70 -8.48 11.45
C ARG A 309 21.77 -8.38 9.93
N TYR A 310 20.66 -8.64 9.25
CA TYR A 310 20.61 -8.51 7.78
C TYR A 310 20.85 -7.07 7.34
N GLY A 311 20.29 -6.09 8.06
CA GLY A 311 20.52 -4.67 7.79
C GLY A 311 21.99 -4.22 7.89
N ILE A 312 22.73 -4.72 8.89
CA ILE A 312 24.17 -4.45 9.01
C ILE A 312 24.94 -5.09 7.85
N LEU A 313 24.56 -6.30 7.44
CA LEU A 313 25.18 -7.00 6.32
C LEU A 313 24.91 -6.29 4.98
N ILE A 314 23.70 -5.77 4.77
CA ILE A 314 23.37 -4.88 3.63
C ILE A 314 24.31 -3.68 3.60
N SER A 315 24.49 -3.02 4.74
CA SER A 315 25.33 -1.81 4.85
C SER A 315 26.81 -2.11 4.52
N LEU A 316 27.29 -3.30 4.88
CA LEU A 316 28.64 -3.78 4.54
C LEU A 316 28.78 -4.00 3.03
N VAL A 317 27.86 -4.75 2.42
CA VAL A 317 27.86 -5.05 0.98
C VAL A 317 27.74 -3.75 0.17
N GLN A 318 26.87 -2.84 0.59
CA GLN A 318 26.70 -1.53 -0.04
C GLN A 318 28.00 -0.71 -0.04
N GLY A 319 28.68 -0.61 1.11
CA GLY A 319 29.91 0.17 1.22
C GLY A 319 31.06 -0.38 0.37
N ILE A 320 31.26 -1.70 0.38
CA ILE A 320 32.32 -2.35 -0.42
C ILE A 320 31.98 -2.29 -1.92
N GLY A 321 30.73 -2.59 -2.28
CA GLY A 321 30.27 -2.59 -3.67
C GLY A 321 30.34 -1.23 -4.34
N LEU A 322 29.83 -0.18 -3.67
CA LEU A 322 29.96 1.20 -4.15
C LEU A 322 31.41 1.64 -4.21
N GLY A 323 32.20 1.31 -3.18
CA GLY A 323 33.63 1.60 -3.13
C GLY A 323 34.40 1.02 -4.33
N PHE A 324 34.17 -0.26 -4.66
CA PHE A 324 34.82 -0.92 -5.79
C PHE A 324 34.36 -0.35 -7.14
N THR A 325 33.06 -0.05 -7.27
CA THR A 325 32.49 0.55 -8.50
C THR A 325 33.10 1.92 -8.77
N TYR A 326 33.13 2.81 -7.76
CA TYR A 326 33.76 4.13 -7.89
C TYR A 326 35.28 4.04 -8.05
N GLY A 327 35.94 3.15 -7.30
CA GLY A 327 37.38 2.93 -7.42
C GLY A 327 37.80 2.51 -8.82
N LEU A 328 37.07 1.55 -9.44
CA LEU A 328 37.30 1.15 -10.82
C LEU A 328 37.03 2.27 -11.82
N ALA A 329 35.99 3.08 -11.62
CA ALA A 329 35.69 4.22 -12.48
C ALA A 329 36.81 5.28 -12.44
N ILE A 330 37.33 5.60 -11.25
CA ILE A 330 38.45 6.53 -11.07
C ILE A 330 39.73 5.98 -11.71
N CYS A 331 40.04 4.69 -11.50
CA CYS A 331 41.19 4.04 -12.14
C CYS A 331 41.06 3.97 -13.67
N SER A 332 39.85 3.75 -14.19
CA SER A 332 39.56 3.81 -15.62
C SER A 332 39.84 5.20 -16.20
N CYS A 333 39.42 6.26 -15.51
CA CYS A 333 39.73 7.64 -15.88
C CYS A 333 41.25 7.89 -15.92
N ALA A 334 42.00 7.43 -14.91
CA ALA A 334 43.45 7.52 -14.90
C ALA A 334 44.10 6.80 -16.10
N LEU A 335 43.61 5.60 -16.44
CA LEU A 335 44.09 4.84 -17.59
C LEU A 335 43.83 5.59 -18.91
N GLN A 336 42.65 6.17 -19.08
CA GLN A 336 42.28 6.92 -20.29
C GLN A 336 43.12 8.18 -20.45
N LEU A 337 43.37 8.94 -19.38
CA LEU A 337 44.26 10.09 -19.41
C LEU A 337 45.71 9.66 -19.70
N TRP A 338 46.18 8.59 -19.07
CA TRP A 338 47.52 8.07 -19.33
C TRP A 338 47.72 7.62 -20.79
N VAL A 339 46.74 6.94 -21.39
CA VAL A 339 46.74 6.61 -22.82
C VAL A 339 46.61 7.86 -23.69
N GLY A 340 45.80 8.83 -23.26
CA GLY A 340 45.61 10.12 -23.92
C GLY A 340 46.93 10.85 -24.14
N ARG A 341 47.81 10.89 -23.14
CA ARG A 341 49.17 11.41 -23.30
C ARG A 341 49.94 10.77 -24.45
N HIS A 342 49.84 9.45 -24.62
CA HIS A 342 50.56 8.74 -25.67
C HIS A 342 50.01 9.03 -27.08
N LEU A 343 48.72 9.37 -27.17
CA LEU A 343 48.12 9.84 -28.42
C LEU A 343 48.57 11.27 -28.75
N ILE A 344 48.63 12.12 -27.73
CA ILE A 344 49.06 13.53 -27.86
C ILE A 344 50.54 13.62 -28.20
N SER A 345 51.42 12.86 -27.53
CA SER A 345 52.87 12.87 -27.82
C SER A 345 53.22 12.37 -29.22
N ARG A 346 52.33 11.61 -29.86
CA ARG A 346 52.45 11.14 -31.24
C ARG A 346 51.74 12.05 -32.26
N GLY A 347 51.17 13.17 -31.82
CA GLY A 347 50.43 14.10 -32.66
C GLY A 347 49.13 13.53 -33.25
N LYS A 348 48.53 12.51 -32.61
CA LYS A 348 47.33 11.81 -33.12
C LYS A 348 46.02 12.40 -32.60
N ALA A 349 46.06 13.15 -31.51
CA ALA A 349 44.90 13.79 -30.88
C ALA A 349 45.34 15.00 -30.06
N ASP A 350 44.43 15.96 -29.87
CA ASP A 350 44.64 17.11 -28.97
C ASP A 350 44.10 16.82 -27.56
N GLY A 351 44.60 17.55 -26.57
CA GLY A 351 44.14 17.45 -25.17
C GLY A 351 42.63 17.65 -25.02
N GLY A 352 42.05 18.64 -25.70
CA GLY A 352 40.60 18.88 -25.68
C GLY A 352 39.80 17.74 -26.31
N GLN A 353 40.31 17.12 -27.39
CA GLN A 353 39.64 15.99 -28.05
C GLN A 353 39.59 14.74 -27.15
N VAL A 354 40.67 14.46 -26.41
CA VAL A 354 40.74 13.37 -25.43
C VAL A 354 39.70 13.55 -24.32
N VAL A 355 39.59 14.76 -23.76
CA VAL A 355 38.64 15.09 -22.69
C VAL A 355 37.20 15.00 -23.18
N VAL A 356 36.91 15.53 -24.37
CA VAL A 356 35.57 15.42 -24.97
C VAL A 356 35.19 13.98 -25.22
N ALA A 357 36.09 13.16 -25.78
CA ALA A 357 35.80 11.76 -26.03
C ALA A 357 35.51 10.98 -24.74
N LEU A 358 36.25 11.28 -23.67
CA LEU A 358 36.01 10.70 -22.35
C LEU A 358 34.62 11.06 -21.81
N PHE A 359 34.32 12.35 -21.65
CA PHE A 359 33.07 12.78 -21.03
C PHE A 359 31.84 12.47 -21.91
N ALA A 360 31.95 12.50 -23.23
CA ALA A 360 30.84 12.19 -24.14
C ALA A 360 30.38 10.73 -23.99
N VAL A 361 31.32 9.78 -23.85
CA VAL A 361 30.99 8.36 -23.65
C VAL A 361 30.43 8.10 -22.25
N ILE A 362 30.91 8.81 -21.22
CA ILE A 362 30.34 8.74 -19.87
C ILE A 362 28.89 9.26 -19.86
N LEU A 363 28.63 10.43 -20.46
CA LEU A 363 27.29 10.99 -20.61
C LEU A 363 26.37 10.06 -21.39
N SER A 364 26.90 9.39 -22.41
CA SER A 364 26.16 8.35 -23.13
C SER A 364 25.71 7.22 -22.20
N GLY A 365 26.62 6.66 -21.39
CA GLY A 365 26.28 5.62 -20.42
C GLY A 365 25.22 6.06 -19.40
N LEU A 366 25.29 7.30 -18.92
CA LEU A 366 24.27 7.88 -18.05
C LEU A 366 22.91 8.03 -18.76
N GLY A 367 22.91 8.47 -20.02
CA GLY A 367 21.70 8.54 -20.85
C GLY A 367 21.06 7.16 -21.01
N LEU A 368 21.84 6.11 -21.30
CA LEU A 368 21.33 4.74 -21.39
C LEU A 368 20.72 4.26 -20.07
N ASN A 369 21.40 4.52 -18.94
CA ASN A 369 20.89 4.15 -17.62
C ASN A 369 19.56 4.86 -17.31
N GLN A 370 19.46 6.16 -17.58
CA GLN A 370 18.22 6.93 -17.38
C GLN A 370 17.12 6.57 -18.38
N ALA A 371 17.46 6.10 -19.59
CA ALA A 371 16.48 5.55 -20.51
C ALA A 371 15.89 4.24 -19.97
N ALA A 372 16.74 3.37 -19.41
CA ALA A 372 16.35 2.07 -18.89
C ALA A 372 15.36 2.16 -17.72
N THR A 373 15.46 3.17 -16.86
CA THR A 373 14.52 3.37 -15.74
C THR A 373 13.09 3.64 -16.19
N ASN A 374 12.88 4.14 -17.42
CA ASN A 374 11.53 4.37 -17.96
C ASN A 374 10.82 3.07 -18.38
N PHE A 375 11.55 1.97 -18.64
CA PHE A 375 10.94 0.70 -19.02
C PHE A 375 10.00 0.16 -17.95
N TYR A 376 10.32 0.38 -16.67
CA TYR A 376 9.44 0.00 -15.57
C TYR A 376 8.08 0.70 -15.67
N SER A 377 8.07 2.02 -15.91
CA SER A 377 6.83 2.77 -16.08
C SER A 377 6.06 2.35 -17.33
N PHE A 378 6.75 2.02 -18.43
CA PHE A 378 6.10 1.48 -19.62
C PHE A 378 5.43 0.14 -19.34
N GLU A 379 6.10 -0.76 -18.62
CA GLU A 379 5.55 -2.07 -18.29
C GLU A 379 4.33 -1.95 -17.36
N GLN A 380 4.44 -1.14 -16.30
CA GLN A 380 3.31 -0.86 -15.40
C GLN A 380 2.13 -0.24 -16.15
N GLY A 381 2.38 0.72 -17.07
CA GLY A 381 1.35 1.29 -17.92
C GLY A 381 0.69 0.27 -18.84
N ARG A 382 1.45 -0.66 -19.43
CA ARG A 382 0.93 -1.73 -20.30
C ARG A 382 0.07 -2.74 -19.54
N ILE A 383 0.46 -3.10 -18.33
CA ILE A 383 -0.30 -4.02 -17.47
C ILE A 383 -1.60 -3.34 -17.01
N ALA A 384 -1.52 -2.06 -16.59
CA ALA A 384 -2.69 -1.27 -16.21
C ALA A 384 -3.67 -1.09 -17.39
N ALA A 385 -3.15 -0.77 -18.58
CA ALA A 385 -3.95 -0.67 -19.79
C ALA A 385 -4.61 -1.99 -20.17
N TYR A 386 -3.96 -3.14 -19.96
CA TYR A 386 -4.57 -4.43 -20.19
C TYR A 386 -5.82 -4.65 -19.35
N ARG A 387 -5.74 -4.46 -18.03
CA ARG A 387 -6.89 -4.60 -17.13
C ARG A 387 -8.05 -3.69 -17.55
N LEU A 388 -7.72 -2.44 -17.87
CA LEU A 388 -8.71 -1.44 -18.25
C LEU A 388 -9.34 -1.78 -19.62
N TYR A 389 -8.55 -2.16 -20.61
CA TYR A 389 -9.05 -2.48 -21.95
C TYR A 389 -9.81 -3.80 -21.98
N GLU A 390 -9.37 -4.79 -21.21
CA GLU A 390 -10.10 -6.03 -21.01
C GLU A 390 -11.49 -5.72 -20.44
N MET A 391 -11.57 -4.89 -19.40
CA MET A 391 -12.84 -4.46 -18.83
C MET A 391 -13.71 -3.69 -19.83
N ILE A 392 -13.12 -2.78 -20.63
CA ILE A 392 -13.83 -2.09 -21.71
C ILE A 392 -14.35 -3.08 -22.75
N SER A 393 -13.56 -4.08 -23.15
CA SER A 393 -13.93 -5.03 -24.20
C SER A 393 -15.04 -6.00 -23.77
N ARG A 394 -15.01 -6.47 -22.51
CA ARG A 394 -16.02 -7.38 -21.95
C ARG A 394 -17.41 -6.75 -21.88
N SER A 395 -17.51 -5.43 -21.82
CA SER A 395 -18.77 -4.67 -21.74
C SER A 395 -19.65 -4.69 -22.99
N THR A 396 -19.14 -5.22 -24.11
CA THR A 396 -19.84 -5.17 -25.40
C THR A 396 -20.98 -6.19 -25.55
N SER A 397 -21.24 -7.02 -24.53
CA SER A 397 -22.43 -7.88 -24.48
C SER A 397 -23.68 -7.11 -24.05
N SER A 398 -24.41 -6.61 -25.04
CA SER A 398 -25.85 -6.31 -25.05
C SER A 398 -26.41 -5.41 -23.93
N THR A 399 -26.20 -4.10 -24.06
CA THR A 399 -27.11 -3.11 -23.46
C THR A 399 -28.49 -3.20 -24.11
N ASN A 400 -29.41 -3.93 -23.48
CA ASN A 400 -30.76 -3.57 -23.00
C ASN A 400 -31.64 -2.52 -23.74
N LEU A 401 -31.31 -2.08 -24.95
CA LEU A 401 -32.12 -1.17 -25.77
C LEU A 401 -33.19 -1.91 -26.59
N GLU A 402 -32.97 -3.20 -26.84
CA GLU A 402 -33.91 -4.05 -27.58
C GLU A 402 -34.84 -4.78 -26.59
N GLY A 403 -36.13 -4.50 -26.68
CA GLY A 403 -37.14 -5.14 -25.85
C GLY A 403 -38.53 -4.52 -26.08
N THR A 404 -39.58 -5.28 -25.77
CA THR A 404 -40.96 -4.81 -25.88
C THR A 404 -41.40 -4.08 -24.60
N THR A 405 -42.41 -3.22 -24.71
CA THR A 405 -43.06 -2.56 -23.56
C THR A 405 -44.54 -2.94 -23.56
N ILE A 406 -45.08 -3.26 -22.40
CA ILE A 406 -46.50 -3.58 -22.26
C ILE A 406 -47.27 -2.26 -22.02
N PRO A 407 -48.31 -1.94 -22.81
CA PRO A 407 -49.00 -0.66 -22.69
C PRO A 407 -49.80 -0.49 -21.39
N GLN A 408 -50.27 -1.59 -20.78
CA GLN A 408 -50.97 -1.57 -19.51
C GLN A 408 -50.59 -2.81 -18.67
N VAL A 409 -50.03 -2.57 -17.49
CA VAL A 409 -49.60 -3.63 -16.56
C VAL A 409 -50.74 -3.95 -15.60
N GLN A 410 -51.14 -5.23 -15.54
CA GLN A 410 -52.07 -5.72 -14.53
C GLN A 410 -51.31 -6.11 -13.25
N GLY A 411 -50.09 -6.62 -13.40
CA GLY A 411 -49.18 -6.96 -12.31
C GLY A 411 -49.25 -8.42 -11.88
N ASN A 412 -49.60 -9.35 -12.78
CA ASN A 412 -49.51 -10.78 -12.52
C ASN A 412 -48.06 -11.25 -12.69
N ILE A 413 -47.44 -11.79 -11.64
CA ILE A 413 -46.03 -12.23 -11.65
C ILE A 413 -46.00 -13.75 -11.51
N GLU A 414 -45.24 -14.43 -12.38
CA GLU A 414 -45.10 -15.88 -12.33
C GLU A 414 -43.63 -16.30 -12.43
N PHE A 415 -43.18 -17.12 -11.48
CA PHE A 415 -41.92 -17.85 -11.52
C PHE A 415 -42.24 -19.29 -11.93
N ARG A 416 -41.69 -19.75 -13.05
CA ARG A 416 -41.93 -21.10 -13.58
C ARG A 416 -40.64 -21.90 -13.63
N ASN A 417 -40.55 -22.91 -12.77
CA ASN A 417 -39.45 -23.87 -12.70
C ASN A 417 -38.06 -23.20 -12.62
N VAL A 418 -37.93 -22.20 -11.76
CA VAL A 418 -36.72 -21.35 -11.71
C VAL A 418 -35.60 -22.04 -10.95
N TYR A 419 -34.45 -22.20 -11.60
CA TYR A 419 -33.19 -22.58 -10.96
C TYR A 419 -32.24 -21.38 -11.01
N PHE A 420 -31.57 -21.10 -9.89
CA PHE A 420 -30.68 -19.96 -9.79
C PHE A 420 -29.53 -20.21 -8.81
N SER A 421 -28.33 -19.81 -9.23
CA SER A 421 -27.11 -19.72 -8.41
C SER A 421 -26.44 -18.38 -8.69
N TYR A 422 -25.86 -17.75 -7.67
CA TYR A 422 -25.04 -16.55 -7.88
C TYR A 422 -23.74 -16.91 -8.59
N LEU A 423 -23.30 -16.07 -9.53
CA LEU A 423 -22.09 -16.32 -10.32
C LEU A 423 -20.80 -16.28 -9.47
N SER A 424 -20.84 -15.64 -8.30
CA SER A 424 -19.75 -15.65 -7.33
C SER A 424 -19.55 -17.01 -6.65
N ARG A 425 -20.57 -17.88 -6.66
CA ARG A 425 -20.57 -19.23 -6.06
C ARG A 425 -21.48 -20.18 -6.87
N PRO A 426 -21.11 -20.54 -8.11
CA PRO A 426 -22.00 -21.29 -9.01
C PRO A 426 -22.34 -22.69 -8.47
N GLU A 427 -21.44 -23.30 -7.69
CA GLU A 427 -21.61 -24.58 -7.02
C GLU A 427 -22.72 -24.63 -5.95
N ILE A 428 -23.21 -23.48 -5.46
CA ILE A 428 -24.27 -23.44 -4.45
C ILE A 428 -25.60 -23.04 -5.10
N PRO A 429 -26.52 -24.00 -5.36
CA PRO A 429 -27.85 -23.67 -5.85
C PRO A 429 -28.67 -22.96 -4.77
N ILE A 430 -29.22 -21.80 -5.11
CA ILE A 430 -30.07 -21.00 -4.20
C ILE A 430 -31.55 -21.28 -4.42
N LEU A 431 -31.96 -21.39 -5.69
CA LEU A 431 -33.32 -21.80 -6.07
C LEU A 431 -33.22 -23.07 -6.90
N SER A 432 -34.10 -24.03 -6.61
CA SER A 432 -34.13 -25.33 -7.27
C SER A 432 -35.55 -25.64 -7.73
N GLY A 433 -35.87 -25.42 -9.00
CA GLY A 433 -37.22 -25.70 -9.53
C GLY A 433 -38.33 -24.88 -8.85
N PHE A 434 -38.06 -23.61 -8.53
CA PHE A 434 -38.97 -22.75 -7.80
C PHE A 434 -40.21 -22.35 -8.63
N PHE A 435 -41.39 -22.43 -8.02
CA PHE A 435 -42.66 -21.99 -8.60
C PHE A 435 -43.38 -21.02 -7.66
N LEU A 436 -43.82 -19.88 -8.18
CA LEU A 436 -44.61 -18.90 -7.44
C LEU A 436 -45.50 -18.12 -8.40
N SER A 437 -46.77 -17.93 -8.05
CA SER A 437 -47.70 -17.06 -8.78
C SER A 437 -48.22 -15.98 -7.84
N VAL A 438 -48.06 -14.72 -8.23
CA VAL A 438 -48.52 -13.53 -7.52
C VAL A 438 -49.63 -12.90 -8.35
N PRO A 439 -50.91 -13.07 -7.95
CA PRO A 439 -52.02 -12.50 -8.69
C PRO A 439 -51.96 -10.97 -8.73
N ALA A 440 -52.51 -10.39 -9.79
CA ALA A 440 -52.60 -8.94 -9.96
C ALA A 440 -53.28 -8.25 -8.76
N ARG A 441 -52.66 -7.18 -8.26
CA ARG A 441 -53.13 -6.33 -7.14
C ARG A 441 -53.30 -7.08 -5.81
N LYS A 442 -52.57 -8.17 -5.63
CA LYS A 442 -52.53 -8.95 -4.39
C LYS A 442 -51.18 -8.83 -3.70
N THR A 443 -51.19 -8.97 -2.39
CA THR A 443 -49.99 -8.97 -1.55
C THR A 443 -49.60 -10.40 -1.21
N VAL A 444 -48.40 -10.81 -1.64
CA VAL A 444 -47.81 -12.12 -1.33
C VAL A 444 -46.61 -11.92 -0.42
N ALA A 445 -46.65 -12.54 0.75
CA ALA A 445 -45.57 -12.52 1.73
C ALA A 445 -44.69 -13.76 1.64
N LEU A 446 -43.37 -13.59 1.62
CA LEU A 446 -42.36 -14.66 1.58
C LEU A 446 -41.75 -14.85 2.97
N VAL A 447 -41.79 -16.10 3.45
CA VAL A 447 -41.34 -16.48 4.80
C VAL A 447 -40.49 -17.74 4.73
N GLY A 448 -39.51 -17.90 5.63
CA GLY A 448 -38.68 -19.10 5.65
C GLY A 448 -37.41 -18.90 6.46
N ARG A 449 -36.69 -19.98 6.74
CA ARG A 449 -35.41 -19.95 7.46
C ARG A 449 -34.34 -19.15 6.69
N ASN A 450 -33.31 -18.66 7.39
CA ASN A 450 -32.18 -17.99 6.73
C ASN A 450 -31.53 -18.95 5.72
N GLY A 451 -31.15 -18.44 4.55
CA GLY A 451 -30.60 -19.26 3.46
C GLY A 451 -31.63 -19.95 2.56
N SER A 452 -32.94 -19.76 2.78
CA SER A 452 -33.97 -20.39 1.93
C SER A 452 -34.17 -19.75 0.54
N GLY A 453 -33.39 -18.73 0.17
CA GLY A 453 -33.45 -18.08 -1.16
C GLY A 453 -34.45 -16.93 -1.33
N LYS A 454 -35.16 -16.52 -0.27
CA LYS A 454 -36.18 -15.43 -0.32
C LYS A 454 -35.67 -14.14 -0.97
N SER A 455 -34.54 -13.63 -0.48
CA SER A 455 -33.95 -12.36 -0.95
C SER A 455 -33.48 -12.41 -2.40
N SER A 456 -33.30 -13.61 -2.98
CA SER A 456 -32.92 -13.76 -4.39
C SER A 456 -34.10 -13.56 -5.36
N ILE A 457 -35.34 -13.57 -4.88
CA ILE A 457 -36.53 -13.33 -5.70
C ILE A 457 -36.58 -11.88 -6.20
N ILE A 458 -36.21 -10.91 -5.36
CA ILE A 458 -36.24 -9.48 -5.71
C ILE A 458 -35.26 -9.17 -6.86
N PRO A 459 -33.96 -9.53 -6.78
CA PRO A 459 -33.02 -9.29 -7.88
C PRO A 459 -33.39 -10.01 -9.18
N LEU A 460 -34.03 -11.18 -9.12
CA LEU A 460 -34.54 -11.87 -10.30
C LEU A 460 -35.73 -11.12 -10.93
N MET A 461 -36.62 -10.54 -10.13
CA MET A 461 -37.73 -9.71 -10.61
C MET A 461 -37.24 -8.38 -11.19
N GLU A 462 -36.23 -7.76 -10.59
CA GLU A 462 -35.58 -6.53 -11.09
C GLU A 462 -34.67 -6.79 -12.30
N ARG A 463 -34.51 -8.06 -12.68
CA ARG A 463 -33.62 -8.55 -13.74
C ARG A 463 -32.19 -8.02 -13.53
N PHE A 464 -31.70 -8.10 -12.29
CA PHE A 464 -30.27 -7.98 -11.99
C PHE A 464 -29.53 -9.28 -12.32
N TYR A 465 -30.25 -10.40 -12.26
CA TYR A 465 -29.76 -11.69 -12.72
C TYR A 465 -30.83 -12.38 -13.57
N ASP A 466 -30.37 -13.22 -14.48
CA ASP A 466 -31.23 -14.14 -15.21
C ASP A 466 -31.22 -15.52 -14.54
N PRO A 467 -32.35 -16.23 -14.49
CA PRO A 467 -32.38 -17.59 -13.99
C PRO A 467 -31.58 -18.53 -14.90
N THR A 468 -30.88 -19.50 -14.30
CA THR A 468 -30.08 -20.54 -14.99
C THR A 468 -30.98 -21.44 -15.83
N LEU A 469 -32.13 -21.84 -15.26
CA LEU A 469 -33.18 -22.60 -15.94
C LEU A 469 -34.55 -22.05 -15.49
N GLY A 470 -35.56 -22.19 -16.34
CA GLY A 470 -36.91 -21.67 -16.10
C GLY A 470 -37.09 -20.24 -16.59
N GLU A 471 -38.23 -19.65 -16.25
CA GLU A 471 -38.61 -18.30 -16.68
C GLU A 471 -39.36 -17.51 -15.61
N VAL A 472 -39.18 -16.18 -15.66
CA VAL A 472 -39.94 -15.22 -14.85
C VAL A 472 -40.79 -14.40 -15.80
N LEU A 473 -42.10 -14.37 -15.55
CA LEU A 473 -43.09 -13.73 -16.42
C LEU A 473 -43.80 -12.60 -15.70
N LEU A 474 -44.07 -11.52 -16.43
CA LEU A 474 -44.95 -10.42 -16.05
C LEU A 474 -46.11 -10.35 -17.04
N ASP A 475 -47.34 -10.50 -16.53
CA ASP A 475 -48.58 -10.52 -17.33
C ASP A 475 -48.54 -11.53 -18.50
N GLY A 476 -47.81 -12.63 -18.31
CA GLY A 476 -47.65 -13.70 -19.30
C GLY A 476 -46.49 -13.51 -20.29
N GLU A 477 -45.80 -12.38 -20.25
CA GLU A 477 -44.60 -12.10 -21.06
C GLU A 477 -43.32 -12.31 -20.25
N ASN A 478 -42.32 -12.97 -20.85
CA ASN A 478 -41.05 -13.23 -20.17
C ASN A 478 -40.27 -11.92 -19.99
N ILE A 479 -39.79 -11.65 -18.76
CA ILE A 479 -39.09 -10.40 -18.43
C ILE A 479 -37.78 -10.21 -19.22
N LYS A 480 -37.21 -11.28 -19.78
CA LYS A 480 -36.05 -11.23 -20.67
C LYS A 480 -36.33 -10.47 -21.98
N ASN A 481 -37.57 -10.52 -22.45
CA ASN A 481 -37.99 -9.86 -23.70
C ASN A 481 -38.38 -8.38 -23.49
N LEU A 482 -38.53 -7.96 -22.24
CA LEU A 482 -38.96 -6.60 -21.90
C LEU A 482 -37.77 -5.65 -21.83
N LYS A 483 -38.00 -4.39 -22.17
CA LYS A 483 -36.99 -3.34 -22.01
C LYS A 483 -36.72 -3.11 -20.51
N VAL A 484 -35.47 -3.27 -20.07
CA VAL A 484 -35.08 -3.22 -18.64
C VAL A 484 -35.41 -1.87 -17.99
N GLU A 485 -35.12 -0.76 -18.66
CA GLU A 485 -35.45 0.59 -18.17
C GLU A 485 -36.95 0.73 -17.88
N TRP A 486 -37.79 0.18 -18.77
CA TRP A 486 -39.24 0.22 -18.62
C TRP A 486 -39.72 -0.75 -17.54
N LEU A 487 -39.17 -1.97 -17.48
CA LEU A 487 -39.51 -2.95 -16.43
C LEU A 487 -39.25 -2.38 -15.04
N ARG A 488 -38.06 -1.80 -14.83
CA ARG A 488 -37.67 -1.20 -13.54
C ARG A 488 -38.49 0.05 -13.23
N SER A 489 -38.97 0.80 -14.23
CA SER A 489 -39.90 1.91 -13.98
C SER A 489 -41.28 1.46 -13.49
N GLN A 490 -41.66 0.19 -13.70
CA GLN A 490 -42.91 -0.39 -13.17
C GLN A 490 -42.75 -0.96 -11.75
N ILE A 491 -41.53 -1.03 -11.23
CA ILE A 491 -41.18 -1.65 -9.94
C ILE A 491 -40.80 -0.54 -8.94
N GLY A 492 -41.37 -0.58 -7.75
CA GLY A 492 -40.89 0.19 -6.60
C GLY A 492 -40.20 -0.75 -5.61
N LEU A 493 -38.98 -0.41 -5.22
CA LEU A 493 -38.21 -1.16 -4.24
C LEU A 493 -38.08 -0.36 -2.93
N VAL A 494 -38.31 -1.01 -1.80
CA VAL A 494 -37.97 -0.50 -0.47
C VAL A 494 -37.18 -1.57 0.27
N THR A 495 -35.93 -1.28 0.59
CA THR A 495 -35.00 -2.20 1.28
C THR A 495 -34.86 -1.85 2.77
N GLN A 496 -34.36 -2.81 3.56
CA GLN A 496 -34.04 -2.64 4.99
C GLN A 496 -33.05 -1.48 5.23
N GLU A 497 -32.00 -1.40 4.41
CA GLU A 497 -31.00 -0.32 4.44
C GLU A 497 -31.11 0.52 3.15
N PRO A 498 -31.94 1.57 3.15
CA PRO A 498 -32.14 2.37 1.95
C PRO A 498 -30.91 3.21 1.63
N ALA A 499 -30.41 3.07 0.40
CA ALA A 499 -29.32 3.87 -0.12
C ALA A 499 -29.78 5.32 -0.38
N LEU A 500 -29.14 6.25 0.32
CA LEU A 500 -29.25 7.69 0.08
C LEU A 500 -27.96 8.19 -0.56
N LEU A 501 -28.13 8.91 -1.67
CA LEU A 501 -27.04 9.56 -2.38
C LEU A 501 -26.60 10.80 -1.59
N SER A 502 -25.33 11.20 -1.75
CA SER A 502 -24.77 12.45 -1.20
C SER A 502 -25.33 13.68 -1.93
N LEU A 503 -26.64 13.87 -1.86
CA LEU A 503 -27.45 14.89 -2.51
C LEU A 503 -28.44 15.48 -1.48
N SER A 504 -29.21 16.49 -1.88
CA SER A 504 -30.32 16.98 -1.05
C SER A 504 -31.40 15.92 -0.82
N ILE A 505 -32.21 16.07 0.24
CA ILE A 505 -33.40 15.22 0.46
C ILE A 505 -34.36 15.30 -0.75
N ARG A 506 -34.56 16.50 -1.30
CA ARG A 506 -35.35 16.74 -2.52
C ARG A 506 -34.88 15.86 -3.69
N GLU A 507 -33.58 15.91 -4.00
CA GLU A 507 -32.99 15.15 -5.10
C GLU A 507 -33.02 13.64 -4.84
N ASN A 508 -32.86 13.22 -3.59
CA ASN A 508 -32.98 11.82 -3.21
C ASN A 508 -34.40 11.27 -3.44
N ILE A 509 -35.46 12.06 -3.21
CA ILE A 509 -36.84 11.66 -3.52
C ILE A 509 -37.08 11.70 -5.04
N ALA A 510 -36.63 12.77 -5.70
CA ALA A 510 -36.76 12.95 -7.16
C ALA A 510 -35.94 11.94 -7.99
N TYR A 511 -35.04 11.18 -7.36
CA TYR A 511 -34.24 10.16 -8.04
C TYR A 511 -35.08 9.07 -8.73
N GLY A 512 -36.29 8.80 -8.24
CA GLY A 512 -37.21 7.82 -8.85
C GLY A 512 -37.86 8.30 -10.15
N ARG A 513 -38.17 9.60 -10.26
CA ARG A 513 -38.74 10.23 -11.46
C ARG A 513 -38.54 11.74 -11.40
N PHE A 514 -38.24 12.34 -12.55
CA PHE A 514 -38.34 13.79 -12.70
C PHE A 514 -39.75 14.28 -12.30
N ALA A 515 -39.80 15.16 -11.30
CA ALA A 515 -41.04 15.64 -10.69
C ALA A 515 -40.90 17.09 -10.22
N THR A 516 -42.02 17.79 -10.13
CA THR A 516 -42.07 19.14 -9.55
C THR A 516 -41.98 19.08 -8.02
N PHE A 517 -41.63 20.20 -7.39
CA PHE A 517 -41.55 20.28 -5.94
C PHE A 517 -42.87 19.89 -5.25
N ASP A 518 -44.03 20.31 -5.80
CA ASP A 518 -45.34 19.97 -5.25
C ASP A 518 -45.58 18.44 -5.20
N GLN A 519 -45.17 17.72 -6.25
CA GLN A 519 -45.26 16.25 -6.31
C GLN A 519 -44.33 15.58 -5.30
N ILE A 520 -43.14 16.13 -5.11
CA ILE A 520 -42.16 15.65 -4.11
C ILE A 520 -42.71 15.86 -2.70
N GLU A 521 -43.32 17.02 -2.44
CA GLU A 521 -43.92 17.35 -1.15
C GLU A 521 -45.13 16.44 -0.84
N GLU A 522 -45.99 16.20 -1.83
CA GLU A 522 -47.12 15.27 -1.72
C GLU A 522 -46.65 13.84 -1.43
N ALA A 523 -45.65 13.35 -2.17
CA ALA A 523 -45.06 12.03 -1.93
C ALA A 523 -44.46 11.91 -0.52
N ALA A 524 -43.78 12.96 -0.04
CA ALA A 524 -43.23 13.02 1.31
C ALA A 524 -44.33 13.07 2.40
N LYS A 525 -45.48 13.70 2.14
CA LYS A 525 -46.63 13.69 3.05
C LYS A 525 -47.24 12.30 3.15
N THR A 526 -47.45 11.64 2.02
CA THR A 526 -47.95 10.25 1.95
C THR A 526 -47.02 9.27 2.66
N ALA A 527 -45.70 9.48 2.59
CA ALA A 527 -44.71 8.68 3.29
C ALA A 527 -44.50 9.07 4.78
N HIS A 528 -45.29 10.00 5.32
CA HIS A 528 -45.11 10.58 6.66
C HIS A 528 -43.70 11.16 6.92
N ALA A 529 -43.00 11.57 5.86
CA ALA A 529 -41.66 12.15 5.91
C ALA A 529 -41.68 13.67 6.05
N HIS A 530 -42.70 14.35 5.51
CA HIS A 530 -42.77 15.81 5.47
C HIS A 530 -42.60 16.47 6.85
N GLY A 531 -43.17 15.89 7.91
CA GLY A 531 -43.11 16.45 9.26
C GLY A 531 -41.69 16.61 9.79
N PHE A 532 -40.83 15.61 9.61
CA PHE A 532 -39.44 15.72 10.05
C PHE A 532 -38.61 16.55 9.07
N ILE A 533 -38.84 16.42 7.76
CA ILE A 533 -38.09 17.20 6.74
C ILE A 533 -38.30 18.70 6.98
N SER A 534 -39.55 19.14 7.20
CA SER A 534 -39.88 20.54 7.47
C SER A 534 -39.36 21.05 8.82
N SER A 535 -38.97 20.16 9.74
CA SER A 535 -38.34 20.54 11.02
C SER A 535 -36.85 20.80 10.89
N LEU A 536 -36.22 20.40 9.78
CA LEU A 536 -34.81 20.66 9.51
C LEU A 536 -34.62 22.11 9.09
N GLU A 537 -33.49 22.71 9.49
CA GLU A 537 -33.16 24.11 9.20
C GLU A 537 -33.18 24.46 7.70
N LYS A 538 -32.66 23.54 6.86
CA LYS A 538 -32.65 23.68 5.38
C LYS A 538 -33.79 22.93 4.70
N GLY A 539 -34.73 22.36 5.46
CA GLY A 539 -35.87 21.62 4.93
C GLY A 539 -35.47 20.54 3.91
N TYR A 540 -36.08 20.59 2.73
CA TYR A 540 -35.83 19.67 1.60
C TYR A 540 -34.45 19.85 0.94
N GLU A 541 -33.75 20.97 1.15
CA GLU A 541 -32.40 21.22 0.62
C GLU A 541 -31.30 20.69 1.55
N THR A 542 -31.68 20.06 2.68
CA THR A 542 -30.71 19.44 3.59
C THR A 542 -29.92 18.34 2.87
N GLN A 543 -28.59 18.43 2.95
CA GLN A 543 -27.68 17.44 2.38
C GLN A 543 -27.62 16.20 3.27
N VAL A 544 -27.78 15.03 2.67
CA VAL A 544 -27.73 13.71 3.36
C VAL A 544 -26.64 12.83 2.74
N GLY A 545 -26.37 11.66 3.31
CA GLY A 545 -25.32 10.74 2.84
C GLY A 545 -24.02 10.83 3.65
N ARG A 546 -22.90 10.31 3.12
CA ARG A 546 -21.62 10.17 3.86
C ARG A 546 -21.01 11.50 4.36
N ALA A 547 -21.34 12.62 3.72
CA ALA A 547 -20.85 13.95 4.07
C ALA A 547 -21.94 14.89 4.61
N GLY A 548 -23.18 14.42 4.66
CA GLY A 548 -24.34 15.21 5.07
C GLY A 548 -24.79 14.90 6.49
N MET A 549 -25.99 15.34 6.83
CA MET A 549 -26.63 15.01 8.10
C MET A 549 -26.85 13.49 8.24
N ALA A 550 -26.47 12.93 9.38
CA ALA A 550 -26.81 11.56 9.74
C ALA A 550 -28.31 11.46 10.04
N LEU A 551 -29.00 10.60 9.29
CA LEU A 551 -30.42 10.32 9.48
C LEU A 551 -30.60 9.02 10.28
N THR A 552 -31.69 8.95 11.05
CA THR A 552 -32.11 7.68 11.68
C THR A 552 -32.59 6.70 10.61
N ASP A 553 -32.54 5.39 10.90
CA ASP A 553 -32.95 4.38 9.92
C ASP A 553 -34.43 4.51 9.54
N GLU A 554 -35.29 4.89 10.49
CA GLU A 554 -36.69 5.25 10.23
C GLU A 554 -36.81 6.38 9.19
N GLN A 555 -36.04 7.45 9.34
CA GLN A 555 -36.06 8.59 8.44
C GLN A 555 -35.59 8.21 7.04
N LYS A 556 -34.52 7.39 6.94
CA LYS A 556 -34.02 6.89 5.64
C LYS A 556 -35.09 6.04 4.94
N ILE A 557 -35.77 5.16 5.67
CA ILE A 557 -36.86 4.34 5.14
C ILE A 557 -38.02 5.19 4.64
N LYS A 558 -38.45 6.21 5.40
CA LYS A 558 -39.52 7.13 4.96
C LYS A 558 -39.15 7.89 3.68
N ILE A 559 -37.89 8.29 3.50
CA ILE A 559 -37.41 8.91 2.25
C ILE A 559 -37.46 7.91 1.10
N SER A 560 -37.08 6.65 1.33
CA SER A 560 -37.19 5.57 0.34
C SER A 560 -38.64 5.28 -0.06
N ILE A 561 -39.55 5.26 0.92
CA ILE A 561 -41.00 5.14 0.67
C ILE A 561 -41.50 6.32 -0.15
N ALA A 562 -41.10 7.56 0.16
CA ALA A 562 -41.46 8.73 -0.64
C ALA A 562 -40.98 8.61 -2.09
N ARG A 563 -39.76 8.08 -2.31
CA ARG A 563 -39.20 7.78 -3.65
C ARG A 563 -40.06 6.75 -4.39
N ALA A 564 -40.52 5.70 -3.71
CA ALA A 564 -41.41 4.69 -4.28
C ALA A 564 -42.83 5.22 -4.55
N VAL A 565 -43.38 6.08 -3.68
CA VAL A 565 -44.67 6.77 -3.90
C VAL A 565 -44.59 7.63 -5.15
N LEU A 566 -43.54 8.45 -5.28
CA LEU A 566 -43.35 9.37 -6.41
C LEU A 566 -43.28 8.62 -7.75
N SER A 567 -42.63 7.45 -7.75
CA SER A 567 -42.46 6.62 -8.95
C SER A 567 -43.78 5.99 -9.43
N SER A 568 -44.80 5.91 -8.56
CA SER A 568 -46.12 5.31 -8.86
C SER A 568 -46.05 3.93 -9.58
N PRO A 569 -45.33 2.95 -9.03
CA PRO A 569 -45.11 1.65 -9.65
C PRO A 569 -46.37 0.77 -9.65
N SER A 570 -46.43 -0.18 -10.59
CA SER A 570 -47.47 -1.23 -10.65
C SER A 570 -47.14 -2.43 -9.76
N ILE A 571 -45.84 -2.67 -9.53
CA ILE A 571 -45.29 -3.76 -8.72
C ILE A 571 -44.50 -3.15 -7.56
N LEU A 572 -44.69 -3.66 -6.35
CA LEU A 572 -43.96 -3.23 -5.16
C LEU A 572 -43.17 -4.39 -4.56
N LEU A 573 -41.88 -4.18 -4.31
CA LEU A 573 -40.97 -5.12 -3.69
C LEU A 573 -40.50 -4.55 -2.35
N LEU A 574 -40.81 -5.25 -1.26
CA LEU A 574 -40.43 -4.86 0.10
C LEU A 574 -39.46 -5.90 0.67
N ASP A 575 -38.22 -5.49 0.90
CA ASP A 575 -37.16 -6.36 1.42
C ASP A 575 -36.85 -6.03 2.88
N GLU A 576 -37.40 -6.82 3.81
CA GLU A 576 -37.10 -6.77 5.26
C GLU A 576 -37.17 -5.37 5.91
N VAL A 577 -38.04 -4.50 5.40
CA VAL A 577 -38.05 -3.05 5.68
C VAL A 577 -38.01 -2.69 7.18
N THR A 578 -38.66 -3.46 8.06
CA THR A 578 -38.74 -3.15 9.50
C THR A 578 -37.77 -3.95 10.38
N GLY A 579 -36.93 -4.80 9.77
CA GLY A 579 -36.12 -5.80 10.50
C GLY A 579 -35.23 -5.23 11.60
N GLY A 580 -34.73 -4.01 11.40
CA GLY A 580 -33.84 -3.29 12.33
C GLY A 580 -34.50 -2.19 13.18
N LEU A 581 -35.81 -1.95 13.02
CA LEU A 581 -36.51 -0.87 13.71
C LEU A 581 -37.00 -1.27 15.11
N ASP A 582 -37.06 -0.30 16.00
CA ASP A 582 -37.77 -0.44 17.27
C ASP A 582 -39.29 -0.46 17.04
N PHE A 583 -40.06 -0.80 18.09
CA PHE A 583 -41.50 -1.02 17.94
C PHE A 583 -42.28 0.25 17.56
N GLU A 584 -41.84 1.43 18.03
CA GLU A 584 -42.50 2.70 17.73
C GLU A 584 -42.23 3.16 16.30
N ALA A 585 -40.98 3.11 15.84
CA ALA A 585 -40.61 3.41 14.46
C ALA A 585 -41.22 2.41 13.47
N GLU A 586 -41.27 1.11 13.82
CA GLU A 586 -41.93 0.09 13.00
C GLU A 586 -43.40 0.44 12.75
N LYS A 587 -44.14 0.83 13.80
CA LYS A 587 -45.54 1.22 13.67
C LYS A 587 -45.72 2.46 12.79
N ALA A 588 -44.81 3.43 12.91
CA ALA A 588 -44.85 4.65 12.12
C ALA A 588 -44.58 4.40 10.63
N VAL A 589 -43.59 3.54 10.32
CA VAL A 589 -43.26 3.12 8.95
C VAL A 589 -44.36 2.26 8.35
N GLN A 590 -44.99 1.39 9.15
CA GLN A 590 -46.04 0.50 8.67
C GLN A 590 -47.25 1.26 8.10
N GLY A 591 -47.66 2.35 8.74
CA GLY A 591 -48.75 3.18 8.22
C GLY A 591 -48.47 3.74 6.82
N ALA A 592 -47.22 4.06 6.51
CA ALA A 592 -46.82 4.52 5.17
C ALA A 592 -46.77 3.35 4.16
N LEU A 593 -46.32 2.16 4.58
CA LEU A 593 -46.28 0.97 3.73
C LEU A 593 -47.67 0.48 3.36
N ASP A 594 -48.61 0.45 4.31
CA ASP A 594 -50.00 0.03 4.06
C ASP A 594 -50.64 0.91 2.97
N VAL A 595 -50.40 2.23 3.00
CA VAL A 595 -50.88 3.17 1.98
C VAL A 595 -50.21 2.92 0.62
N LEU A 596 -48.89 2.64 0.62
CA LEU A 596 -48.13 2.35 -0.60
C LEU A 596 -48.58 1.06 -1.29
N MET A 597 -49.02 0.06 -0.52
CA MET A 597 -49.42 -1.27 -1.00
C MET A 597 -50.81 -1.30 -1.66
N LEU A 598 -51.68 -0.32 -1.36
CA LEU A 598 -53.06 -0.31 -1.85
C LEU A 598 -53.13 -0.29 -3.39
N GLY A 599 -53.78 -1.30 -3.95
CA GLY A 599 -54.06 -1.38 -5.40
C GLY A 599 -52.87 -1.80 -6.27
N ARG A 600 -51.78 -2.30 -5.67
CA ARG A 600 -50.55 -2.73 -6.36
C ARG A 600 -50.24 -4.20 -6.07
N SER A 601 -49.60 -4.88 -7.01
CA SER A 601 -49.08 -6.23 -6.75
C SER A 601 -47.84 -6.12 -5.88
N THR A 602 -47.84 -6.74 -4.71
CA THR A 602 -46.77 -6.56 -3.73
C THR A 602 -46.14 -7.89 -3.35
N ILE A 603 -44.81 -7.97 -3.41
CA ILE A 603 -44.01 -9.06 -2.84
C ILE A 603 -43.31 -8.54 -1.59
N ILE A 604 -43.56 -9.17 -0.44
CA ILE A 604 -43.00 -8.76 0.84
C ILE A 604 -42.12 -9.87 1.39
N ILE A 605 -40.84 -9.59 1.61
CA ILE A 605 -39.95 -10.47 2.38
C ILE A 605 -39.95 -9.95 3.81
N ALA A 606 -40.51 -10.73 4.73
CA ALA A 606 -40.62 -10.31 6.12
C ALA A 606 -39.79 -11.20 7.04
N ARG A 607 -39.00 -10.55 7.91
CA ARG A 607 -38.36 -11.19 9.07
C ARG A 607 -39.31 -11.28 10.27
N ARG A 608 -40.23 -10.32 10.42
CA ARG A 608 -41.23 -10.28 11.49
C ARG A 608 -42.60 -10.72 10.96
N LEU A 609 -43.16 -11.78 11.53
CA LEU A 609 -44.43 -12.37 11.09
C LEU A 609 -45.64 -11.45 11.36
N SER A 610 -45.48 -10.39 12.16
CA SER A 610 -46.53 -9.39 12.42
C SER A 610 -46.95 -8.60 11.19
N LEU A 611 -46.04 -8.36 10.24
CA LEU A 611 -46.28 -7.57 9.03
C LEU A 611 -47.11 -8.30 7.99
N ILE A 612 -46.94 -9.61 7.94
CA ILE A 612 -47.48 -10.45 6.89
C ILE A 612 -48.81 -11.09 7.28
N LYS A 613 -49.27 -10.87 8.52
CA LYS A 613 -50.56 -11.39 9.00
C LYS A 613 -51.73 -10.90 8.14
N HIS A 614 -51.59 -9.72 7.55
CA HIS A 614 -52.60 -9.10 6.67
C HIS A 614 -52.32 -9.31 5.18
N ALA A 615 -51.33 -10.12 4.81
CA ALA A 615 -51.08 -10.46 3.40
C ALA A 615 -52.21 -11.34 2.86
N ASP A 616 -52.53 -11.19 1.57
CA ASP A 616 -53.55 -12.02 0.90
C ASP A 616 -53.10 -13.48 0.84
N TYR A 617 -51.82 -13.71 0.58
CA TYR A 617 -51.20 -15.04 0.59
C TYR A 617 -49.83 -14.99 1.25
N ILE A 618 -49.48 -16.06 1.94
CA ILE A 618 -48.16 -16.30 2.53
C ILE A 618 -47.56 -17.51 1.83
N ALA A 619 -46.35 -17.36 1.32
CA ALA A 619 -45.54 -18.35 0.63
C ALA A 619 -44.33 -18.71 1.51
N VAL A 620 -44.26 -19.97 1.93
CA VAL A 620 -43.22 -20.46 2.84
C VAL A 620 -42.15 -21.20 2.03
N MET A 621 -40.91 -20.76 2.18
CA MET A 621 -39.74 -21.29 1.46
C MET A 621 -38.76 -22.03 2.37
N GLU A 622 -38.28 -23.18 1.90
CA GLU A 622 -37.21 -23.96 2.51
C GLU A 622 -36.28 -24.48 1.42
N GLU A 623 -34.95 -24.38 1.63
CA GLU A 623 -33.92 -24.87 0.70
C GLU A 623 -34.16 -24.53 -0.78
N GLY A 624 -34.63 -23.31 -1.09
CA GLY A 624 -34.84 -22.85 -2.45
C GLY A 624 -36.12 -23.34 -3.13
N HIS A 625 -37.01 -24.01 -2.41
CA HIS A 625 -38.31 -24.50 -2.88
C HIS A 625 -39.46 -23.81 -2.16
N LEU A 626 -40.65 -23.77 -2.80
CA LEU A 626 -41.90 -23.38 -2.15
C LEU A 626 -42.53 -24.61 -1.48
N VAL A 627 -42.70 -24.58 -0.17
CA VAL A 627 -43.20 -25.72 0.63
C VAL A 627 -44.70 -25.58 0.92
N GLU A 628 -45.13 -24.38 1.33
CA GLU A 628 -46.52 -24.11 1.71
C GLU A 628 -46.98 -22.77 1.13
N MET A 629 -48.26 -22.66 0.76
CA MET A 629 -48.86 -21.41 0.32
C MET A 629 -50.32 -21.35 0.77
N GLY A 630 -50.73 -20.25 1.38
CA GLY A 630 -52.11 -20.07 1.83
C GLY A 630 -52.30 -18.77 2.62
N THR A 631 -53.50 -18.58 3.16
CA THR A 631 -53.76 -17.49 4.11
C THR A 631 -53.18 -17.81 5.50
N HIS A 632 -53.04 -16.79 6.35
CA HIS A 632 -52.54 -16.96 7.72
C HIS A 632 -53.28 -18.05 8.50
N ASP A 633 -54.61 -18.07 8.43
CA ASP A 633 -55.44 -19.02 9.15
C ASP A 633 -55.36 -20.44 8.57
N GLU A 634 -55.22 -20.57 7.24
CA GLU A 634 -55.03 -21.87 6.56
C GLU A 634 -53.69 -22.51 6.95
N LEU A 635 -52.60 -21.75 6.92
CA LEU A 635 -51.27 -22.23 7.27
C LEU A 635 -51.12 -22.56 8.76
N LEU A 636 -51.81 -21.83 9.63
CA LEU A 636 -51.89 -22.15 11.07
C LEU A 636 -52.59 -23.49 11.32
N ASN A 637 -53.67 -23.78 10.59
CA ASN A 637 -54.42 -25.02 10.72
C ASN A 637 -53.66 -26.24 10.16
N LEU A 638 -52.75 -26.03 9.21
CA LEU A 638 -51.89 -27.07 8.63
C LEU A 638 -50.78 -27.54 9.60
N ASP A 639 -50.49 -26.77 10.65
CA ASP A 639 -49.42 -27.02 11.64
C ASP A 639 -48.05 -27.34 11.01
N GLY A 640 -47.77 -26.71 9.88
CA GLY A 640 -46.55 -26.90 9.08
C GLY A 640 -45.40 -25.97 9.45
N LEU A 641 -44.49 -25.73 8.50
CA LEU A 641 -43.29 -24.91 8.69
C LEU A 641 -43.64 -23.46 9.09
N TYR A 642 -44.76 -22.91 8.58
CA TYR A 642 -45.23 -21.59 8.99
C TYR A 642 -45.57 -21.51 10.49
N ALA A 643 -46.30 -22.50 10.99
CA ALA A 643 -46.71 -22.57 12.39
C ALA A 643 -45.50 -22.77 13.32
N GLU A 644 -44.50 -23.54 12.89
CA GLU A 644 -43.22 -23.68 13.59
C GLU A 644 -42.49 -22.33 13.69
N LEU A 645 -42.34 -21.62 12.57
CA LEU A 645 -41.68 -20.30 12.53
C LEU A 645 -42.41 -19.29 13.43
N LEU A 646 -43.74 -19.31 13.45
CA LEU A 646 -44.54 -18.45 14.32
C LEU A 646 -44.34 -18.76 15.80
N ARG A 647 -44.35 -20.03 16.19
CA ARG A 647 -44.07 -20.44 17.58
C ARG A 647 -42.65 -20.04 18.01
N CYS A 648 -41.67 -20.18 17.12
CA CYS A 648 -40.30 -19.74 17.38
C CYS A 648 -40.22 -18.22 17.61
N GLU A 649 -40.89 -17.42 16.77
CA GLU A 649 -40.91 -15.97 16.95
C GLU A 649 -41.64 -15.57 18.25
N GLU A 650 -42.78 -16.19 18.57
CA GLU A 650 -43.50 -15.93 19.83
C GLU A 650 -42.69 -16.33 21.07
N ALA A 651 -41.95 -17.43 21.01
CA ALA A 651 -41.05 -17.87 22.08
C ALA A 651 -39.91 -16.85 22.34
N THR A 652 -39.44 -16.16 21.29
CA THR A 652 -38.44 -15.09 21.45
C THR A 652 -39.01 -13.79 22.04
N LYS A 653 -40.31 -13.54 21.90
CA LYS A 653 -41.00 -12.36 22.50
C LYS A 653 -41.28 -12.53 24.01
N LEU A 654 -41.22 -13.74 24.55
CA LEU A 654 -41.38 -13.98 25.98
C LEU A 654 -40.11 -13.60 26.75
N PRO A 655 -40.17 -12.71 27.77
CA PRO A 655 -39.00 -12.38 28.57
C PRO A 655 -38.48 -13.64 29.26
N LYS A 656 -37.19 -13.98 29.07
CA LYS A 656 -36.47 -14.97 29.88
C LYS A 656 -36.60 -14.56 31.36
N ARG A 657 -37.58 -15.11 32.08
CA ARG A 657 -37.63 -15.04 33.54
C ARG A 657 -36.42 -15.80 34.07
N MET A 658 -35.39 -15.08 34.52
CA MET A 658 -34.35 -15.68 35.36
C MET A 658 -34.99 -16.18 36.66
N PRO A 659 -34.80 -17.45 37.06
CA PRO A 659 -35.25 -17.90 38.37
C PRO A 659 -34.37 -17.26 39.45
N THR A 660 -34.96 -16.39 40.27
CA THR A 660 -34.34 -15.84 41.48
C THR A 660 -34.22 -16.95 42.53
N LYS A 661 -32.98 -17.41 42.78
CA LYS A 661 -32.69 -18.40 43.83
C LYS A 661 -32.47 -17.67 45.16
N ASN A 662 -33.47 -17.72 46.03
CA ASN A 662 -33.36 -17.29 47.43
C ASN A 662 -32.42 -18.22 48.21
N SER A 663 -31.35 -17.67 48.76
CA SER A 663 -30.46 -18.35 49.71
C SER A 663 -30.94 -18.13 51.15
N ARG A 664 -31.21 -19.21 51.89
CA ARG A 664 -31.17 -19.23 53.36
C ARG A 664 -30.82 -20.64 53.90
N GLU A 665 -30.01 -20.61 54.95
CA GLU A 665 -29.17 -21.66 55.55
C GLU A 665 -29.91 -22.77 56.36
N ARG A 666 -29.30 -23.96 56.51
CA ARG A 666 -28.68 -24.46 57.79
C ARG A 666 -28.09 -25.90 57.71
N LYS A 667 -26.98 -26.09 58.46
CA LYS A 667 -26.24 -27.33 58.84
C LYS A 667 -27.11 -28.25 59.76
N SER A 668 -26.90 -29.55 60.01
CA SER A 668 -25.69 -30.30 60.44
C SER A 668 -25.92 -31.83 60.67
N LEU A 669 -24.91 -32.69 60.38
CA LEU A 669 -24.38 -33.90 61.12
C LEU A 669 -25.30 -35.13 61.41
N GLN A 670 -24.95 -36.44 61.31
CA GLN A 670 -23.79 -37.33 61.71
C GLN A 670 -23.84 -38.72 60.96
N PHE A 671 -22.72 -39.35 60.49
CA PHE A 671 -21.97 -40.59 60.93
C PHE A 671 -22.79 -41.91 61.12
N GLU A 672 -22.44 -43.16 60.71
CA GLU A 672 -21.17 -43.94 60.68
C GLU A 672 -21.30 -45.32 59.90
N ASP A 673 -20.40 -45.60 58.92
CA ASP A 673 -19.61 -46.83 58.52
C ASP A 673 -20.15 -48.26 58.04
N PRO A 674 -19.33 -49.06 57.25
CA PRO A 674 -19.70 -49.83 56.02
C PRO A 674 -19.47 -51.39 56.12
N PRO A 675 -19.40 -52.30 55.07
CA PRO A 675 -18.51 -52.30 53.87
C PRO A 675 -18.98 -53.02 52.53
N ILE A 676 -18.28 -52.77 51.40
CA ILE A 676 -18.07 -53.58 50.14
C ILE A 676 -19.32 -53.86 49.25
N SER A 677 -19.44 -53.60 47.93
CA SER A 677 -18.54 -53.27 46.79
C SER A 677 -19.34 -52.52 45.68
N GLN A 678 -18.82 -51.38 45.21
CA GLN A 678 -19.28 -50.51 44.10
C GLN A 678 -18.54 -50.87 42.79
N ASN A 679 -19.18 -50.97 41.61
CA ASN A 679 -19.72 -49.98 40.66
C ASN A 679 -18.69 -49.33 39.70
N PHE A 680 -19.06 -49.32 38.41
CA PHE A 680 -18.57 -48.44 37.35
C PHE A 680 -19.80 -47.80 36.70
N GLN A 681 -19.99 -46.48 36.83
CA GLN A 681 -20.33 -45.53 35.77
C GLN A 681 -20.35 -44.08 36.30
N GLU A 682 -19.78 -43.19 35.49
CA GLU A 682 -19.82 -41.71 35.53
C GLU A 682 -19.17 -40.95 36.70
N SER A 683 -18.29 -40.00 36.35
CA SER A 683 -18.23 -38.68 37.01
C SER A 683 -17.31 -37.68 36.30
N SER A 684 -17.74 -36.43 36.45
CA SER A 684 -17.04 -35.14 36.38
C SER A 684 -15.58 -35.10 36.92
N SER A 685 -14.85 -34.08 36.44
CA SER A 685 -13.50 -33.58 36.81
C SER A 685 -12.92 -34.02 38.16
N PRO A 686 -11.58 -34.22 38.26
CA PRO A 686 -10.87 -33.41 39.27
C PRO A 686 -9.38 -33.05 39.03
N LYS A 687 -9.03 -31.91 39.63
CA LYS A 687 -7.89 -31.56 40.51
C LYS A 687 -6.50 -32.22 40.38
N MET A 688 -5.53 -31.30 40.37
CA MET A 688 -4.17 -31.31 40.92
C MET A 688 -3.73 -32.42 41.90
N THR A 689 -2.52 -32.90 41.57
CA THR A 689 -1.31 -33.13 42.41
C THR A 689 -1.04 -34.47 43.11
N LYS A 690 0.09 -35.03 42.64
CA LYS A 690 1.24 -35.63 43.35
C LYS A 690 1.07 -36.99 44.04
N SER A 691 1.81 -37.95 43.51
CA SER A 691 2.34 -39.13 44.22
C SER A 691 3.82 -38.93 44.61
N PRO A 692 4.18 -39.07 45.91
CA PRO A 692 5.48 -39.54 46.40
C PRO A 692 5.43 -41.08 46.56
N SER A 693 6.46 -41.89 46.76
CA SER A 693 7.91 -41.79 46.97
C SER A 693 8.44 -43.24 46.95
N LEU A 694 9.75 -43.42 46.71
CA LEU A 694 10.69 -44.37 47.39
C LEU A 694 11.72 -44.95 46.42
N GLN A 695 12.99 -44.57 46.59
CA GLN A 695 13.96 -45.44 47.29
C GLN A 695 15.34 -44.75 47.48
N ARG A 696 15.81 -44.82 48.74
CA ARG A 696 17.21 -44.94 49.24
C ARG A 696 18.23 -43.82 48.93
N THR A 697 19.10 -43.36 49.85
CA THR A 697 19.53 -43.83 51.18
C THR A 697 20.38 -42.77 51.93
N HIS A 698 20.16 -42.71 53.26
CA HIS A 698 21.11 -42.53 54.39
C HIS A 698 21.86 -41.22 54.71
N GLY A 699 21.66 -40.75 55.95
CA GLY A 699 22.76 -40.44 56.90
C GLY A 699 22.57 -39.29 57.90
N MET A 700 22.22 -39.61 59.18
CA MET A 700 22.57 -38.98 60.50
C MET A 700 22.41 -37.45 60.74
N LEU A 701 22.11 -36.86 61.92
CA LEU A 701 22.06 -37.19 63.36
C LEU A 701 21.25 -36.07 64.11
N GLN A 702 20.49 -36.42 65.17
CA GLN A 702 20.34 -35.76 66.53
C GLN A 702 19.95 -34.26 66.66
N PHE A 703 19.27 -33.71 67.69
CA PHE A 703 18.77 -34.12 69.02
C PHE A 703 17.79 -33.02 69.59
N TRP A 704 16.68 -33.44 70.24
CA TRP A 704 15.99 -32.97 71.48
C TRP A 704 15.41 -31.54 71.78
N ARG A 705 14.13 -31.59 72.26
CA ARG A 705 13.36 -30.85 73.33
C ARG A 705 13.10 -29.32 73.25
N SER A 706 11.82 -28.88 73.22
CA SER A 706 10.86 -28.49 74.31
C SER A 706 11.15 -27.07 74.88
N ASP A 707 10.20 -26.15 75.16
CA ASP A 707 8.91 -26.27 75.85
C ASP A 707 8.01 -25.00 75.69
N THR A 708 6.69 -25.25 75.65
CA THR A 708 5.53 -24.57 76.30
C THR A 708 5.16 -23.06 76.18
N THR A 709 3.96 -22.83 75.61
CA THR A 709 2.75 -22.09 76.09
C THR A 709 2.79 -20.61 76.53
N ARG A 710 1.84 -19.75 76.07
CA ARG A 710 0.49 -19.45 76.68
C ARG A 710 -0.12 -18.10 76.20
N ASN A 711 -1.46 -18.06 76.12
CA ASN A 711 -2.50 -16.99 75.87
C ASN A 711 -2.21 -15.54 76.37
N SER A 712 -2.91 -14.43 76.06
CA SER A 712 -4.32 -14.11 75.70
C SER A 712 -4.48 -12.60 75.33
N HIS A 713 -5.53 -12.27 74.55
CA HIS A 713 -6.42 -11.07 74.51
C HIS A 713 -5.91 -9.64 74.84
N ASP A 714 -6.18 -8.68 73.93
CA ASP A 714 -7.25 -7.66 74.11
C ASP A 714 -7.48 -6.76 72.87
N SER A 715 -8.69 -6.23 72.75
CA SER A 715 -9.21 -5.21 71.81
C SER A 715 -9.88 -4.11 72.67
N PRO A 716 -10.13 -2.84 72.25
CA PRO A 716 -11.16 -2.54 71.23
C PRO A 716 -11.14 -1.16 70.49
N LYS A 717 -11.93 -1.12 69.39
CA LYS A 717 -12.89 -0.11 68.83
C LYS A 717 -12.76 1.44 68.92
N ASP A 718 -12.99 2.02 67.72
CA ASP A 718 -14.00 3.04 67.30
C ASP A 718 -13.72 4.57 67.20
N ARG A 719 -14.10 5.06 66.00
CA ARG A 719 -14.72 6.36 65.60
C ARG A 719 -13.87 7.58 65.19
N SER A 720 -14.16 8.01 63.94
CA SER A 720 -13.83 9.25 63.21
C SER A 720 -14.56 10.52 63.72
N PRO A 721 -14.09 11.74 63.39
CA PRO A 721 -14.81 12.63 62.43
C PRO A 721 -13.90 13.60 61.60
N PRO A 722 -14.45 14.50 60.73
CA PRO A 722 -13.83 15.00 59.49
C PRO A 722 -13.54 16.55 59.48
N PRO A 723 -13.63 17.36 58.37
CA PRO A 723 -12.57 18.33 57.97
C PRO A 723 -12.99 19.83 57.96
N GLU A 724 -12.05 20.78 57.77
CA GLU A 724 -12.15 22.02 56.93
C GLU A 724 -11.15 23.16 57.28
N GLN A 725 -10.55 23.71 56.22
CA GLN A 725 -10.24 25.13 55.85
C GLN A 725 -9.47 26.16 56.73
N THR A 726 -8.71 26.99 55.99
CA THR A 726 -8.30 28.42 56.16
C THR A 726 -6.84 28.79 56.56
N ILE A 727 -6.09 29.27 55.54
CA ILE A 727 -5.40 30.59 55.40
C ILE A 727 -4.76 31.22 56.66
N ASP A 728 -3.44 31.51 56.68
CA ASP A 728 -2.87 32.85 56.39
C ASP A 728 -1.33 32.96 56.57
N ASN A 729 -0.80 33.98 55.89
CA ASN A 729 0.54 34.52 55.60
C ASN A 729 1.71 34.53 56.63
N GLY A 730 2.94 34.60 56.08
CA GLY A 730 4.10 35.25 56.73
C GLY A 730 5.49 34.95 56.10
N ILE A 731 6.08 35.93 55.38
CA ILE A 731 7.51 35.98 54.94
C ILE A 731 8.23 36.98 55.88
N PRO A 732 9.52 36.79 56.28
CA PRO A 732 10.64 37.43 55.56
C PRO A 732 12.00 36.70 55.54
N LEU A 733 12.74 36.94 54.44
CA LEU A 733 14.21 37.10 54.26
C LEU A 733 15.24 36.05 54.77
N GLY A 734 16.17 35.68 53.87
CA GLY A 734 17.60 35.53 54.25
C GLY A 734 18.44 34.43 53.57
N THR A 735 19.03 34.76 52.41
CA THR A 735 20.42 34.45 51.98
C THR A 735 20.95 33.00 51.81
N THR A 736 21.34 32.72 50.56
CA THR A 736 22.59 32.08 50.09
C THR A 736 22.95 30.66 50.57
N GLU A 737 22.95 29.70 49.63
CA GLU A 737 24.17 29.05 49.08
C GLU A 737 23.87 27.63 48.56
N ARG A 738 24.38 27.37 47.34
CA ARG A 738 24.91 26.09 46.83
C ARG A 738 23.98 24.88 46.71
N ALA A 739 23.60 24.61 45.47
CA ALA A 739 23.33 23.25 45.00
C ALA A 739 24.65 22.45 44.87
N PRO A 740 24.62 21.13 45.14
CA PRO A 740 25.52 20.20 44.50
C PRO A 740 24.78 19.16 43.64
N SER A 741 25.21 19.12 42.38
CA SER A 741 25.33 17.98 41.46
C SER A 741 24.89 16.58 41.95
N ILE A 742 23.92 15.99 41.24
CA ILE A 742 23.67 14.55 41.25
C ILE A 742 24.68 13.87 40.31
N LYS A 743 25.61 13.11 40.89
CA LYS A 743 26.51 12.18 40.19
C LYS A 743 25.84 10.80 40.10
N ARG A 744 25.77 10.35 38.85
CA ARG A 744 25.69 8.98 38.29
C ARG A 744 26.25 7.86 39.20
N HIS A 745 25.54 6.73 39.22
CA HIS A 745 25.90 5.29 39.35
C HIS A 745 24.61 4.64 39.91
N ASP A 746 23.94 3.69 39.26
CA ASP A 746 24.41 2.35 38.95
C ASP A 746 23.75 1.76 37.70
N SER A 747 24.57 1.07 36.92
CA SER A 747 24.20 0.08 35.91
C SER A 747 24.19 -1.30 36.59
N PHE A 748 23.04 -1.96 36.61
CA PHE A 748 22.94 -3.40 36.84
C PHE A 748 22.38 -4.05 35.56
N GLU A 749 23.27 -4.67 34.80
CA GLU A 749 22.92 -5.78 33.92
C GLU A 749 22.43 -6.92 34.81
N MET A 750 21.20 -7.35 34.59
CA MET A 750 20.64 -8.53 35.22
C MET A 750 20.50 -9.57 34.11
N GLU A 751 21.41 -10.56 34.08
CA GLU A 751 21.20 -11.78 33.31
C GLU A 751 19.92 -12.45 33.82
N LEU A 752 18.94 -12.57 32.93
CA LEU A 752 17.64 -13.19 33.22
C LEU A 752 17.75 -14.71 33.08
N PRO A 753 17.04 -15.48 33.94
CA PRO A 753 17.07 -16.94 33.89
C PRO A 753 16.40 -17.44 32.60
N ASN A 754 17.02 -18.45 31.98
CA ASN A 754 16.49 -19.13 30.80
C ASN A 754 15.11 -19.75 31.11
N LEU A 755 14.05 -19.16 30.58
CA LEU A 755 12.72 -19.77 30.50
C LEU A 755 12.71 -20.80 29.36
N PRO A 756 11.94 -21.89 29.49
CA PRO A 756 11.84 -22.90 28.45
C PRO A 756 11.23 -22.25 27.20
N LYS A 757 11.85 -22.50 26.04
CA LYS A 757 11.29 -22.12 24.74
C LYS A 757 9.93 -22.78 24.60
N VAL A 758 8.90 -21.98 24.30
CA VAL A 758 7.59 -22.47 23.91
C VAL A 758 7.65 -22.68 22.40
N ASP A 759 7.66 -23.94 21.97
CA ASP A 759 7.53 -24.29 20.57
C ASP A 759 6.11 -23.96 20.11
N ILE A 760 5.98 -22.94 19.26
CA ILE A 760 4.73 -22.61 18.59
C ILE A 760 4.69 -23.47 17.33
N HIS A 761 3.74 -24.39 17.26
CA HIS A 761 3.45 -25.12 16.03
C HIS A 761 3.04 -24.12 14.94
N PRO A 762 3.65 -24.17 13.73
CA PRO A 762 3.13 -23.43 12.60
C PRO A 762 1.77 -24.04 12.22
N ILE A 763 0.73 -23.22 12.27
CA ILE A 763 -0.52 -23.50 11.57
C ILE A 763 -0.18 -23.50 10.09
N GLN A 764 -0.54 -24.57 9.41
CA GLN A 764 -0.44 -24.73 7.96
C GLN A 764 -1.25 -23.61 7.29
N ARG A 765 -0.58 -22.50 6.96
CA ARG A 765 -1.08 -21.50 6.04
C ARG A 765 -0.48 -21.79 4.68
N GLN A 766 -1.36 -21.93 3.69
CA GLN A 766 -1.03 -21.83 2.28
C GLN A 766 -0.04 -20.68 2.08
N SER A 767 1.13 -21.02 1.57
CA SER A 767 2.09 -20.03 1.08
C SER A 767 1.39 -19.20 0.02
N SER A 768 1.10 -17.93 0.30
CA SER A 768 0.89 -16.96 -0.76
C SER A 768 2.26 -16.74 -1.43
N LYS A 769 2.66 -17.66 -2.31
CA LYS A 769 3.67 -17.45 -3.35
C LYS A 769 3.12 -16.39 -4.34
N ASN A 770 2.98 -15.15 -3.89
CA ASN A 770 2.74 -13.99 -4.75
C ASN A 770 3.90 -13.01 -4.57
N ALA A 771 5.08 -13.43 -5.04
CA ALA A 771 6.19 -12.55 -5.32
C ALA A 771 6.69 -12.93 -6.72
N GLY A 772 6.10 -12.29 -7.74
CA GLY A 772 6.52 -12.46 -9.12
C GLY A 772 7.98 -12.01 -9.32
N PRO A 773 8.73 -12.63 -10.24
CA PRO A 773 10.15 -12.38 -10.40
C PRO A 773 10.43 -11.19 -11.34
N ASP A 774 11.63 -10.63 -11.18
CA ASP A 774 12.42 -9.88 -12.17
C ASP A 774 12.03 -8.42 -12.50
N SER A 775 12.63 -7.46 -11.77
CA SER A 775 13.16 -6.20 -12.34
C SER A 775 14.07 -5.48 -11.33
N PRO A 776 15.20 -4.88 -11.76
CA PRO A 776 16.22 -4.38 -10.85
C PRO A 776 15.79 -3.03 -10.29
N ILE A 777 15.51 -2.97 -8.99
CA ILE A 777 15.70 -1.86 -8.04
C ILE A 777 14.88 -2.28 -6.82
N SER A 778 15.53 -2.83 -5.80
CA SER A 778 14.89 -3.00 -4.50
C SER A 778 14.52 -1.59 -3.98
N PRO A 779 13.24 -1.27 -3.73
CA PRO A 779 12.83 0.08 -3.32
C PRO A 779 13.42 0.49 -1.97
N LEU A 780 13.78 -0.49 -1.14
CA LEU A 780 14.24 -0.32 0.24
C LEU A 780 15.57 0.42 0.42
N LEU A 781 16.37 0.60 -0.62
CA LEU A 781 17.70 1.20 -0.49
C LEU A 781 17.85 2.59 -1.10
N THR A 782 16.86 3.07 -1.87
CA THR A 782 16.86 4.42 -2.44
C THR A 782 15.48 5.08 -2.52
N SER A 783 14.43 4.56 -1.88
CA SER A 783 13.09 5.17 -1.99
C SER A 783 13.10 6.62 -1.47
N ASP A 784 12.70 7.53 -2.36
CA ASP A 784 12.24 8.85 -1.97
C ASP A 784 10.93 8.63 -1.19
N PRO A 785 10.80 9.08 0.08
CA PRO A 785 9.61 8.85 0.92
C PRO A 785 8.29 9.35 0.31
N LYS A 786 8.34 10.14 -0.78
CA LYS A 786 7.17 10.54 -1.56
C LYS A 786 6.55 9.38 -2.37
N ASN A 787 7.34 8.38 -2.76
CA ASN A 787 6.84 7.25 -3.56
C ASN A 787 6.12 6.18 -2.71
N GLU A 788 6.47 6.05 -1.42
CA GLU A 788 5.73 5.20 -0.46
C GLU A 788 4.45 5.89 0.05
N ARG A 789 4.44 7.23 0.11
CA ARG A 789 3.24 8.02 0.40
C ARG A 789 2.20 7.96 -0.72
N SER A 790 2.60 7.90 -1.99
CA SER A 790 1.65 7.95 -3.11
C SER A 790 0.79 6.68 -3.24
N HIS A 791 1.27 5.52 -2.79
CA HIS A 791 0.44 4.31 -2.74
C HIS A 791 -0.53 4.26 -1.54
N SER A 792 -0.29 5.06 -0.49
CA SER A 792 -1.14 5.10 0.72
C SER A 792 -1.95 6.40 0.89
N GLN A 793 -1.68 7.44 0.09
CA GLN A 793 -2.40 8.72 0.12
C GLN A 793 -3.49 8.86 -0.94
N THR A 794 -3.83 7.80 -1.67
CA THR A 794 -4.85 7.90 -2.74
C THR A 794 -6.23 8.32 -2.22
N PHE A 795 -6.54 8.25 -0.92
CA PHE A 795 -7.74 8.90 -0.37
C PHE A 795 -7.56 9.32 1.10
N SER A 796 -6.95 10.48 1.35
CA SER A 796 -7.39 11.34 2.45
C SER A 796 -8.23 12.47 1.86
N ARG A 797 -9.54 12.37 2.13
CA ARG A 797 -10.64 13.29 1.78
C ARG A 797 -10.19 14.76 1.67
N PRO A 798 -10.56 15.50 0.61
CA PRO A 798 -10.30 16.94 0.57
C PRO A 798 -11.06 17.63 1.71
N GLN A 799 -10.34 18.37 2.55
CA GLN A 799 -10.95 19.32 3.48
C GLN A 799 -11.68 20.37 2.64
N SER A 800 -12.98 20.48 2.87
CA SER A 800 -13.87 21.46 2.24
C SER A 800 -13.48 22.87 2.69
N GLU A 801 -13.04 23.70 1.75
CA GLU A 801 -13.03 25.15 1.91
C GLU A 801 -14.40 25.73 1.51
N GLN A 802 -14.82 26.72 2.31
CA GLN A 802 -15.91 27.71 2.15
C GLN A 802 -17.31 27.32 2.64
N ASP A 803 -17.70 27.90 3.79
CA ASP A 803 -18.57 29.09 3.70
C ASP A 803 -18.42 30.02 4.93
N ASP A 804 -18.41 31.32 4.64
CA ASP A 804 -18.44 32.43 5.59
C ASP A 804 -19.85 32.60 6.18
N THR A 805 -19.90 33.12 7.42
CA THR A 805 -21.03 33.74 8.15
C THR A 805 -21.99 32.90 9.02
N SER A 806 -21.92 33.23 10.33
CA SER A 806 -22.88 33.06 11.45
C SER A 806 -23.13 31.61 11.94
N SER A 807 -23.01 31.25 13.22
CA SER A 807 -23.16 32.00 14.47
C SER A 807 -22.46 31.26 15.64
N GLU A 808 -21.97 32.01 16.62
CA GLU A 808 -21.29 31.53 17.83
C GLU A 808 -22.20 30.61 18.68
N GLN A 809 -21.70 29.42 19.08
CA GLN A 809 -21.62 28.94 20.48
C GLN A 809 -21.22 27.44 20.59
N SER A 810 -20.14 27.17 21.36
CA SER A 810 -19.74 25.94 22.12
C SER A 810 -19.59 24.60 21.37
N GLU A 811 -18.49 23.84 21.38
CA GLU A 811 -17.35 23.66 22.30
C GLU A 811 -16.04 23.35 21.53
N PRO A 812 -14.83 23.55 22.12
CA PRO A 812 -13.56 23.24 21.47
C PRO A 812 -13.06 21.84 21.88
N ASP A 813 -13.34 20.82 21.07
CA ASP A 813 -12.48 19.64 21.08
C ASP A 813 -11.27 19.94 20.20
N GLU A 814 -10.12 20.06 20.85
CA GLU A 814 -8.83 20.39 20.24
C GLU A 814 -8.50 19.43 19.09
N LEU A 815 -8.59 19.93 17.85
CA LEU A 815 -7.68 19.52 16.78
C LEU A 815 -6.26 19.86 17.25
N GLN A 816 -5.64 18.92 17.97
CA GLN A 816 -4.21 18.98 18.29
C GLN A 816 -3.43 18.89 16.98
N HIS A 817 -3.20 20.05 16.36
CA HIS A 817 -2.08 20.25 15.46
C HIS A 817 -0.80 19.95 16.26
N HIS A 818 -0.37 18.69 16.25
CA HIS A 818 0.95 18.32 16.74
C HIS A 818 1.98 19.15 15.98
N LYS A 819 2.60 20.13 16.65
CA LYS A 819 3.75 20.84 16.10
C LYS A 819 4.77 19.81 15.64
N PRO A 820 5.36 19.95 14.44
CA PRO A 820 6.37 19.02 13.98
C PRO A 820 7.46 18.92 15.06
N PRO A 821 7.86 17.70 15.45
CA PRO A 821 8.87 17.53 16.49
C PRO A 821 10.15 18.28 16.09
N SER A 822 10.78 18.94 17.05
CA SER A 822 12.02 19.65 16.76
C SER A 822 13.08 18.68 16.26
N PHE A 823 13.79 19.04 15.18
CA PHE A 823 14.87 18.24 14.58
C PHE A 823 15.88 17.77 15.64
N TRP A 824 16.19 18.63 16.60
CA TRP A 824 17.07 18.33 17.73
C TRP A 824 16.57 17.23 18.66
N ARG A 825 15.25 17.10 18.86
CA ARG A 825 14.68 16.02 19.69
C ARG A 825 14.79 14.68 18.97
N LEU A 826 14.67 14.66 17.65
CA LEU A 826 14.91 13.47 16.84
C LEU A 826 16.41 13.12 16.79
N ALA A 827 17.28 14.12 16.60
CA ALA A 827 18.73 13.94 16.65
C ALA A 827 19.21 13.45 18.03
N ALA A 828 18.53 13.83 19.11
CA ALA A 828 18.85 13.33 20.45
C ALA A 828 18.69 11.81 20.58
N LEU A 829 17.84 11.18 19.74
CA LEU A 829 17.69 9.72 19.70
C LEU A 829 18.90 9.02 19.08
N SER A 830 19.64 9.69 18.19
CA SER A 830 20.87 9.13 17.58
C SER A 830 22.11 9.27 18.45
N ILE A 831 22.08 10.11 19.49
CA ILE A 831 23.22 10.35 20.41
C ILE A 831 23.75 9.06 21.02
N ALA A 832 22.89 8.06 21.23
CA ALA A 832 23.32 6.80 21.81
C ALA A 832 24.29 5.99 20.91
N GLU A 833 24.30 6.27 19.60
CA GLU A 833 25.15 5.60 18.61
C GLU A 833 26.21 6.57 18.03
N TRP A 834 26.52 7.67 18.74
CA TRP A 834 27.46 8.71 18.29
C TRP A 834 28.86 8.23 17.83
N PRO A 835 29.46 7.15 18.37
CA PRO A 835 30.78 6.71 17.91
C PRO A 835 30.75 6.21 16.46
N TYR A 836 29.68 5.49 16.09
CA TYR A 836 29.49 5.04 14.72
C TYR A 836 29.22 6.23 13.79
N ALA A 837 28.41 7.19 14.25
CA ALA A 837 28.17 8.43 13.51
C ALA A 837 29.49 9.17 13.20
N LEU A 838 30.39 9.30 14.18
CA LEU A 838 31.67 9.98 14.03
C LEU A 838 32.58 9.30 12.99
N LEU A 839 32.65 7.97 12.99
CA LEU A 839 33.46 7.26 11.98
C LEU A 839 32.85 7.38 10.58
N GLY A 840 31.53 7.31 10.48
CA GLY A 840 30.80 7.52 9.23
C GLY A 840 30.99 8.93 8.68
N THR A 841 30.95 9.97 9.52
CA THR A 841 31.14 11.36 9.10
C THR A 841 32.55 11.62 8.55
N ILE A 842 33.57 11.00 9.14
CA ILE A 842 34.95 11.06 8.63
C ILE A 842 35.02 10.45 7.23
N GLY A 843 34.39 9.28 7.02
CA GLY A 843 34.28 8.65 5.70
C GLY A 843 33.60 9.58 4.68
N ALA A 844 32.42 10.08 5.02
CA ALA A 844 31.64 10.96 4.15
C ALA A 844 32.38 12.25 3.78
N ALA A 845 33.07 12.89 4.73
CA ALA A 845 33.81 14.11 4.47
C ALA A 845 35.03 13.88 3.55
N ILE A 846 35.75 12.77 3.72
CA ILE A 846 36.88 12.42 2.86
C ILE A 846 36.38 12.11 1.44
N PHE A 847 35.33 11.30 1.32
CA PHE A 847 34.77 10.95 0.01
C PHE A 847 34.21 12.18 -0.72
N GLY A 848 33.49 13.06 -0.02
CA GLY A 848 33.00 14.33 -0.58
C GLY A 848 34.12 15.22 -1.10
N SER A 849 35.27 15.23 -0.40
CA SER A 849 36.46 15.97 -0.83
C SER A 849 37.11 15.41 -2.10
N PHE A 850 36.89 14.13 -2.43
CA PHE A 850 37.51 13.50 -3.61
C PHE A 850 36.95 14.03 -4.93
N ASN A 851 35.67 14.40 -5.00
CA ASN A 851 35.09 14.88 -6.26
C ASN A 851 35.75 16.19 -6.76
N PRO A 852 35.90 17.26 -5.94
CA PRO A 852 36.67 18.44 -6.34
C PRO A 852 38.16 18.18 -6.59
N LEU A 853 38.79 17.29 -5.80
CA LEU A 853 40.20 16.91 -5.98
C LEU A 853 40.41 16.18 -7.31
N LEU A 854 39.49 15.29 -7.68
CA LEU A 854 39.52 14.58 -8.96
C LEU A 854 39.37 15.58 -10.11
N ALA A 855 38.40 16.50 -10.03
CA ALA A 855 38.24 17.55 -11.04
C ALA A 855 39.50 18.41 -11.19
N TYR A 856 40.13 18.79 -10.09
CA TYR A 856 41.38 19.55 -10.08
C TYR A 856 42.54 18.77 -10.71
N THR A 857 42.71 17.50 -10.37
CA THR A 857 43.78 16.67 -10.95
C THR A 857 43.58 16.34 -12.43
N ILE A 858 42.33 16.19 -12.88
CA ILE A 858 41.99 16.12 -14.31
C ILE A 858 42.40 17.42 -14.99
N ALA A 859 42.05 18.59 -14.42
CA ALA A 859 42.43 19.89 -15.00
C ALA A 859 43.96 20.08 -15.08
N LEU A 860 44.71 19.66 -14.07
CA LEU A 860 46.18 19.67 -14.10
C LEU A 860 46.75 18.72 -15.17
N THR A 861 46.15 17.55 -15.34
CA THR A 861 46.54 16.60 -16.39
C THR A 861 46.29 17.19 -17.79
N VAL A 862 45.16 17.86 -17.98
CA VAL A 862 44.84 18.56 -19.23
C VAL A 862 45.80 19.72 -19.48
N SER A 863 46.15 20.50 -18.44
CA SER A 863 47.15 21.55 -18.53
C SER A 863 48.52 21.00 -18.94
N ALA A 864 48.92 19.84 -18.40
CA ALA A 864 50.17 19.18 -18.76
C ALA A 864 50.23 18.76 -20.25
N TYR A 865 49.10 18.51 -20.91
CA TYR A 865 49.06 18.19 -22.34
C TYR A 865 49.46 19.36 -23.25
N TYR A 866 49.36 20.60 -22.77
CA TYR A 866 49.71 21.81 -23.53
C TYR A 866 51.09 22.38 -23.13
N GLN A 867 51.92 21.59 -22.44
CA GLN A 867 53.31 21.96 -22.16
C GLN A 867 54.21 21.75 -23.37
N ILE A 868 55.23 22.61 -23.51
CA ILE A 868 56.10 22.71 -24.70
C ILE A 868 57.07 21.52 -24.80
N GLU A 869 57.56 20.99 -23.67
CA GLU A 869 58.50 19.86 -23.66
C GLU A 869 57.80 18.51 -23.44
N VAL A 870 58.02 17.58 -24.38
CA VAL A 870 57.42 16.23 -24.35
C VAL A 870 57.87 15.45 -23.11
N SER A 871 59.15 15.53 -22.71
CA SER A 871 59.67 14.87 -21.51
C SER A 871 58.97 15.32 -20.23
N ASP A 872 58.67 16.62 -20.12
CA ASP A 872 58.02 17.22 -18.96
C ASP A 872 56.54 16.83 -18.90
N MET A 873 55.83 16.86 -20.04
CA MET A 873 54.48 16.29 -20.16
C MET A 873 54.47 14.82 -19.71
N HIS A 874 55.49 14.04 -20.12
CA HIS A 874 55.57 12.64 -19.76
C HIS A 874 55.67 12.41 -18.25
N HIS A 875 56.52 13.16 -17.58
CA HIS A 875 56.70 13.07 -16.13
C HIS A 875 55.46 13.57 -15.38
N GLU A 876 54.88 14.69 -15.82
CA GLU A 876 53.78 15.38 -15.14
C GLU A 876 52.48 14.56 -15.20
N VAL A 877 52.11 14.04 -16.37
CA VAL A 877 50.91 13.20 -16.51
C VAL A 877 51.04 11.90 -15.72
N ASN A 878 52.22 11.26 -15.70
CA ASN A 878 52.46 10.05 -14.89
C ASN A 878 52.23 10.32 -13.41
N ARG A 879 52.73 11.45 -12.90
CA ARG A 879 52.57 11.86 -11.50
C ARG A 879 51.10 12.02 -11.13
N TRP A 880 50.32 12.74 -11.95
CA TRP A 880 48.89 12.96 -11.68
C TRP A 880 48.05 11.69 -11.87
N CYS A 881 48.34 10.85 -12.88
CA CYS A 881 47.62 9.58 -13.06
C CYS A 881 47.87 8.61 -11.89
N LEU A 882 49.09 8.55 -11.35
CA LEU A 882 49.39 7.73 -10.17
C LEU A 882 48.64 8.23 -8.93
N PHE A 883 48.51 9.54 -8.78
CA PHE A 883 47.69 10.14 -7.72
C PHE A 883 46.20 9.76 -7.87
N ILE A 884 45.63 9.81 -9.08
CA ILE A 884 44.24 9.41 -9.35
C ILE A 884 44.03 7.92 -9.04
N VAL A 885 44.97 7.03 -9.42
CA VAL A 885 44.90 5.61 -9.05
C VAL A 885 44.94 5.42 -7.53
N GLY A 886 45.79 6.18 -6.82
CA GLY A 886 45.82 6.20 -5.35
C GLY A 886 44.48 6.60 -4.74
N MET A 887 43.83 7.63 -5.29
CA MET A 887 42.46 8.02 -4.90
C MET A 887 41.46 6.90 -5.15
N GLY A 888 41.55 6.18 -6.28
CA GLY A 888 40.69 5.05 -6.60
C GLY A 888 40.77 3.91 -5.57
N VAL A 889 41.97 3.58 -5.09
CA VAL A 889 42.17 2.57 -4.03
C VAL A 889 41.61 3.05 -2.68
N ILE A 890 41.91 4.30 -2.31
CA ILE A 890 41.43 4.87 -1.04
C ILE A 890 39.90 4.98 -1.03
N THR A 891 39.28 5.23 -2.19
CA THR A 891 37.82 5.34 -2.35
C THR A 891 37.09 4.10 -1.84
N VAL A 892 37.66 2.90 -2.01
CA VAL A 892 37.09 1.64 -1.51
C VAL A 892 36.98 1.66 0.02
N LEU A 893 38.08 2.03 0.69
CA LEU A 893 38.16 2.08 2.15
C LEU A 893 37.22 3.15 2.73
N VAL A 894 37.17 4.32 2.09
CA VAL A 894 36.38 5.46 2.56
C VAL A 894 34.88 5.21 2.37
N ASN A 895 34.46 4.61 1.23
CA ASN A 895 33.06 4.23 1.03
C ASN A 895 32.61 3.13 1.99
N TRP A 896 33.47 2.13 2.23
CA TRP A 896 33.21 1.13 3.26
C TRP A 896 33.03 1.80 4.63
N LEU A 897 33.92 2.71 5.02
CA LEU A 897 33.83 3.44 6.29
C LEU A 897 32.52 4.26 6.38
N GLN A 898 32.18 5.01 5.33
CA GLN A 898 30.97 5.82 5.29
C GLN A 898 29.71 4.97 5.45
N HIS A 899 29.48 4.01 4.54
CA HIS A 899 28.23 3.27 4.47
C HIS A 899 28.08 2.23 5.60
N PHE A 900 29.16 1.57 6.00
CA PHE A 900 29.09 0.56 7.07
C PHE A 900 28.74 1.19 8.42
N TYR A 901 29.42 2.29 8.78
CA TYR A 901 29.22 2.93 10.08
C TYR A 901 27.89 3.71 10.16
N PHE A 902 27.50 4.44 9.11
CA PHE A 902 26.17 5.05 9.05
C PHE A 902 25.06 4.00 8.99
N GLY A 903 25.30 2.87 8.33
CA GLY A 903 24.38 1.74 8.27
C GLY A 903 24.15 1.10 9.65
N ILE A 904 25.21 0.76 10.38
CA ILE A 904 25.10 0.25 11.77
C ILE A 904 24.33 1.22 12.66
N MET A 905 24.65 2.52 12.57
CA MET A 905 23.95 3.55 13.32
C MET A 905 22.45 3.57 12.97
N GLY A 906 22.12 3.51 11.67
CA GLY A 906 20.75 3.50 11.17
C GLY A 906 19.96 2.30 11.65
N GLU A 907 20.51 1.09 11.51
CA GLU A 907 19.85 -0.16 11.90
C GLU A 907 19.58 -0.25 13.41
N LYS A 908 20.58 0.10 14.23
CA LYS A 908 20.42 0.13 15.69
C LYS A 908 19.40 1.18 16.14
N MET A 909 19.38 2.32 15.45
CA MET A 909 18.38 3.35 15.73
C MET A 909 16.98 2.88 15.35
N THR A 910 16.80 2.24 14.19
CA THR A 910 15.50 1.68 13.75
C THR A 910 14.98 0.63 14.73
N GLU A 911 15.81 -0.34 15.12
CA GLU A 911 15.44 -1.36 16.10
C GLU A 911 14.96 -0.72 17.41
N ARG A 912 15.72 0.24 17.91
CA ARG A 912 15.42 0.94 19.16
C ARG A 912 14.11 1.72 19.07
N ILE A 913 13.91 2.47 17.98
CA ILE A 913 12.68 3.25 17.76
C ILE A 913 11.48 2.33 17.69
N ARG A 914 11.54 1.24 16.90
CA ARG A 914 10.47 0.25 16.80
C ARG A 914 10.13 -0.34 18.16
N ARG A 915 11.13 -0.74 18.94
CA ARG A 915 10.93 -1.29 20.29
C ARG A 915 10.32 -0.26 21.24
N MET A 916 10.76 0.99 21.19
CA MET A 916 10.21 2.08 22.01
C MET A 916 8.77 2.43 21.63
N MET A 917 8.48 2.53 20.33
CA MET A 917 7.15 2.80 19.79
C MET A 917 6.18 1.69 20.18
N PHE A 918 6.53 0.42 19.94
CA PHE A 918 5.68 -0.70 20.33
C PHE A 918 5.44 -0.75 21.84
N SER A 919 6.49 -0.53 22.64
CA SER A 919 6.35 -0.45 24.10
C SER A 919 5.46 0.71 24.57
N ALA A 920 5.47 1.84 23.86
CA ALA A 920 4.63 3.00 24.14
C ALA A 920 3.17 2.78 23.69
N MET A 921 2.94 2.15 22.54
CA MET A 921 1.60 1.76 22.09
C MET A 921 0.91 0.88 23.14
N LEU A 922 1.60 -0.16 23.62
CA LEU A 922 1.11 -1.07 24.67
C LEU A 922 1.00 -0.44 26.07
N ARG A 923 1.25 0.87 26.24
CA ARG A 923 1.00 1.59 27.50
C ARG A 923 -0.30 2.39 27.45
N ASN A 924 -0.90 2.55 26.27
CA ASN A 924 -2.15 3.28 26.12
C ASN A 924 -3.33 2.48 26.68
N GLU A 925 -4.36 3.18 27.12
CA GLU A 925 -5.62 2.58 27.57
C GLU A 925 -6.40 1.93 26.42
N ALA A 926 -7.27 0.97 26.74
CA ALA A 926 -8.04 0.24 25.73
C ALA A 926 -8.88 1.18 24.83
N GLY A 927 -9.46 2.24 25.39
CA GLY A 927 -10.24 3.23 24.64
C GLY A 927 -9.43 4.02 23.60
N TRP A 928 -8.10 4.06 23.72
CA TRP A 928 -7.25 4.66 22.69
C TRP A 928 -7.21 3.84 21.40
N PHE A 929 -7.31 2.51 21.51
CA PHE A 929 -7.36 1.56 20.39
C PHE A 929 -8.75 1.46 19.76
N ASP A 930 -9.79 1.97 20.43
CA ASP A 930 -11.16 2.00 19.90
C ASP A 930 -11.35 3.13 18.85
N LYS A 931 -10.40 4.06 18.74
CA LYS A 931 -10.41 5.13 17.72
C LYS A 931 -10.04 4.55 16.35
N GLU A 932 -10.80 4.88 15.30
CA GLU A 932 -10.54 4.41 13.92
C GLU A 932 -9.10 4.73 13.44
N GLU A 933 -8.54 5.86 13.87
CA GLU A 933 -7.17 6.27 13.53
C GLU A 933 -6.08 5.33 14.08
N ASN A 934 -6.41 4.57 15.14
CA ASN A 934 -5.50 3.67 15.86
C ASN A 934 -5.90 2.21 15.70
N SER A 935 -6.50 1.85 14.56
CA SER A 935 -6.76 0.45 14.22
C SER A 935 -5.45 -0.36 14.17
N ALA A 936 -5.55 -1.68 14.31
CA ALA A 936 -4.38 -2.55 14.33
C ALA A 936 -3.51 -2.39 13.07
N ASP A 937 -4.15 -2.26 11.90
CA ASP A 937 -3.49 -2.08 10.61
C ASP A 937 -2.76 -0.73 10.53
N THR A 938 -3.39 0.37 10.95
CA THR A 938 -2.75 1.69 10.92
C THR A 938 -1.57 1.77 11.89
N LEU A 939 -1.67 1.13 13.06
CA LEU A 939 -0.60 1.07 14.04
C LEU A 939 0.57 0.19 13.58
N SER A 940 0.28 -0.98 13.00
CA SER A 940 1.30 -1.85 12.39
C SER A 940 2.04 -1.12 11.27
N MET A 941 1.29 -0.42 10.40
CA MET A 941 1.86 0.41 9.33
C MET A 941 2.73 1.54 9.88
N ARG A 942 2.29 2.28 10.90
CA ARG A 942 3.10 3.35 11.55
C ARG A 942 4.39 2.77 12.14
N LEU A 943 4.31 1.60 12.77
CA LEU A 943 5.46 0.92 13.35
C LEU A 943 6.50 0.49 12.29
N ALA A 944 6.02 0.13 11.09
CA ALA A 944 6.85 -0.16 9.93
C ALA A 944 7.49 1.09 9.33
N ASN A 945 6.64 2.06 8.95
CA ASN A 945 7.00 3.19 8.08
C ASN A 945 7.64 4.36 8.83
N ASP A 946 7.17 4.71 10.03
CA ASP A 946 7.73 5.87 10.75
C ASP A 946 9.17 5.58 11.20
N ALA A 947 9.46 4.34 11.57
CA ALA A 947 10.79 3.93 11.98
C ALA A 947 11.80 3.90 10.81
N THR A 948 11.35 3.51 9.61
CA THR A 948 12.18 3.56 8.39
C THR A 948 12.39 5.01 7.93
N PHE A 949 11.39 5.88 8.08
CA PHE A 949 11.52 7.31 7.78
C PHE A 949 12.60 7.98 8.64
N VAL A 950 12.61 7.73 9.95
CA VAL A 950 13.64 8.29 10.84
C VAL A 950 15.04 7.81 10.43
N ARG A 951 15.17 6.53 10.04
CA ARG A 951 16.42 5.98 9.51
C ARG A 951 16.87 6.67 8.22
N ALA A 952 15.96 6.84 7.26
CA ALA A 952 16.25 7.54 6.01
C ALA A 952 16.74 8.99 6.27
N ALA A 953 16.12 9.69 7.23
CA ALA A 953 16.49 11.05 7.59
C ALA A 953 17.88 11.16 8.25
N PHE A 954 18.21 10.27 9.21
CA PHE A 954 19.42 10.43 10.03
C PHE A 954 20.62 9.58 9.58
N SER A 955 20.41 8.45 8.90
CA SER A 955 21.50 7.60 8.41
C SER A 955 21.86 7.96 6.96
N ASN A 956 20.91 7.82 6.04
CA ASN A 956 21.18 8.00 4.61
C ASN A 956 21.38 9.48 4.23
N ARG A 957 20.43 10.36 4.59
CA ARG A 957 20.47 11.77 4.19
C ARG A 957 21.58 12.57 4.87
N LEU A 958 21.87 12.28 6.14
CA LEU A 958 22.94 12.96 6.87
C LEU A 958 24.32 12.68 6.26
N SER A 959 24.58 11.44 5.85
CA SER A 959 25.81 11.06 5.16
C SER A 959 25.99 11.86 3.87
N ILE A 960 24.93 11.95 3.04
CA ILE A 960 24.95 12.68 1.77
C ILE A 960 25.15 14.18 2.03
N PHE A 961 24.45 14.75 3.01
CA PHE A 961 24.58 16.15 3.37
C PHE A 961 26.02 16.52 3.79
N ILE A 962 26.66 15.67 4.60
CA ILE A 962 28.06 15.89 5.03
C ILE A 962 29.01 15.78 3.82
N GLN A 963 28.82 14.78 2.98
CA GLN A 963 29.59 14.58 1.76
C GLN A 963 29.49 15.80 0.83
N ASP A 964 28.28 16.28 0.55
CA ASP A 964 28.04 17.42 -0.33
C ASP A 964 28.57 18.73 0.27
N THR A 965 28.42 18.92 1.58
CA THR A 965 28.98 20.08 2.28
C THR A 965 30.50 20.09 2.19
N ALA A 966 31.15 18.93 2.38
CA ALA A 966 32.60 18.80 2.21
C ALA A 966 33.03 19.07 0.77
N ALA A 967 32.31 18.52 -0.21
CA ALA A 967 32.57 18.72 -1.63
C ALA A 967 32.50 20.21 -2.02
N VAL A 968 31.43 20.90 -1.61
CA VAL A 968 31.25 22.35 -1.87
C VAL A 968 32.34 23.15 -1.17
N SER A 969 32.65 22.84 0.09
CA SER A 969 33.68 23.56 0.86
C SER A 969 35.07 23.45 0.21
N VAL A 970 35.46 22.24 -0.21
CA VAL A 970 36.75 22.00 -0.87
C VAL A 970 36.77 22.63 -2.27
N ALA A 971 35.69 22.53 -3.05
CA ALA A 971 35.59 23.17 -4.36
C ALA A 971 35.73 24.70 -4.27
N LEU A 972 35.05 25.33 -3.31
CA LEU A 972 35.15 26.77 -3.06
C LEU A 972 36.55 27.18 -2.60
N LEU A 973 37.17 26.41 -1.71
CA LEU A 973 38.54 26.66 -1.26
C LEU A 973 39.53 26.60 -2.43
N ILE A 974 39.48 25.54 -3.24
CA ILE A 974 40.34 25.39 -4.44
C ILE A 974 40.10 26.55 -5.41
N GLY A 975 38.84 26.87 -5.72
CA GLY A 975 38.48 27.95 -6.64
C GLY A 975 38.97 29.33 -6.17
N MET A 976 38.80 29.64 -4.88
CA MET A 976 39.25 30.91 -4.30
C MET A 976 40.77 31.05 -4.29
N LEU A 977 41.50 29.95 -4.01
CA LEU A 977 42.97 29.92 -4.02
C LEU A 977 43.54 30.06 -5.43
N LEU A 978 42.95 29.42 -6.44
CA LEU A 978 43.42 29.48 -7.82
C LEU A 978 43.09 30.81 -8.51
N GLY A 979 41.88 31.34 -8.28
CA GLY A 979 41.41 32.53 -8.99
C GLY A 979 40.12 33.10 -8.43
N TRP A 980 40.23 33.85 -7.32
CA TRP A 980 39.09 34.41 -6.59
C TRP A 980 38.11 35.22 -7.47
N ARG A 981 38.59 35.93 -8.49
CA ARG A 981 37.74 36.72 -9.40
C ARG A 981 36.82 35.85 -10.25
N VAL A 982 37.33 34.76 -10.82
CA VAL A 982 36.55 33.82 -11.65
C VAL A 982 35.64 32.98 -10.76
N ALA A 983 36.13 32.58 -9.59
CA ALA A 983 35.34 31.84 -8.59
C ALA A 983 34.11 32.63 -8.12
N LEU A 984 34.23 33.96 -7.90
CA LEU A 984 33.09 34.81 -7.54
C LEU A 984 32.04 34.90 -8.66
N VAL A 985 32.47 34.94 -9.93
CA VAL A 985 31.53 34.93 -11.08
C VAL A 985 30.78 33.60 -11.14
N ALA A 986 31.46 32.47 -10.95
CA ALA A 986 30.81 31.16 -10.88
C ALA A 986 29.83 31.08 -9.69
N LEU A 987 30.24 31.57 -8.51
CA LEU A 987 29.41 31.60 -7.31
C LEU A 987 28.13 32.41 -7.51
N ALA A 988 28.19 33.51 -8.27
CA ALA A 988 27.02 34.35 -8.57
C ALA A 988 25.93 33.61 -9.38
N THR A 989 26.26 32.50 -10.05
CA THR A 989 25.28 31.68 -10.78
C THR A 989 24.59 30.63 -9.92
N LEU A 990 25.18 30.25 -8.78
CA LEU A 990 24.63 29.20 -7.91
C LEU A 990 23.24 29.53 -7.34
N PRO A 991 22.94 30.75 -6.85
CA PRO A 991 21.61 31.08 -6.35
C PRO A 991 20.51 30.86 -7.40
N VAL A 992 20.79 31.13 -8.67
CA VAL A 992 19.83 30.93 -9.77
C VAL A 992 19.52 29.45 -9.97
N LEU A 993 20.55 28.58 -9.95
CA LEU A 993 20.38 27.13 -10.04
C LEU A 993 19.61 26.58 -8.82
N VAL A 994 19.91 27.08 -7.62
CA VAL A 994 19.22 26.66 -6.38
C VAL A 994 17.74 27.06 -6.43
N ILE A 995 17.44 28.31 -6.83
CA ILE A 995 16.04 28.77 -6.96
C ILE A 995 15.30 27.94 -8.01
N SER A 996 15.93 27.63 -9.15
CA SER A 996 15.34 26.79 -10.19
C SER A 996 15.04 25.37 -9.68
N ALA A 997 15.96 24.76 -8.94
CA ALA A 997 15.75 23.42 -8.37
C ALA A 997 14.65 23.43 -7.31
N ILE A 998 14.59 24.45 -6.46
CA ILE A 998 13.52 24.62 -5.47
C ILE A 998 12.17 24.79 -6.16
N ALA A 999 12.09 25.62 -7.20
CA ALA A 999 10.87 25.82 -7.97
C ALA A 999 10.36 24.51 -8.60
N GLN A 1000 11.25 23.71 -9.18
CA GLN A 1000 10.91 22.41 -9.76
C GLN A 1000 10.36 21.41 -8.74
N VAL A 1001 10.79 21.49 -7.48
CA VAL A 1001 10.32 20.59 -6.41
C VAL A 1001 8.98 21.05 -5.81
N ILE A 1002 8.76 22.37 -5.65
CA ILE A 1002 7.55 22.92 -5.04
C ILE A 1002 6.36 22.88 -6.02
N GLN A 1003 6.60 23.15 -7.30
CA GLN A 1003 5.55 23.35 -8.28
C GLN A 1003 4.71 22.10 -8.62
N PRO A 1004 5.23 20.86 -8.73
CA PRO A 1004 4.39 19.69 -9.01
C PRO A 1004 3.42 19.37 -7.87
N GLU A 1005 3.78 19.63 -6.61
CA GLU A 1005 2.85 19.46 -5.47
C GLU A 1005 1.71 20.48 -5.52
N GLY A 1006 2.00 21.74 -5.90
CA GLY A 1006 0.99 22.79 -6.05
C GLY A 1006 0.14 22.66 -7.33
N PHE A 1007 0.71 22.19 -8.44
CA PHE A 1007 0.04 22.07 -9.74
C PHE A 1007 -0.91 20.87 -9.78
N LEU A 1008 -0.55 19.76 -9.12
CA LEU A 1008 -1.46 18.61 -8.95
C LEU A 1008 -2.68 19.01 -8.10
N VAL A 1009 -2.45 19.77 -7.02
CA VAL A 1009 -3.53 20.36 -6.21
C VAL A 1009 -4.38 21.31 -7.05
N TYR A 1010 -3.78 22.19 -7.86
CA TYR A 1010 -4.51 23.16 -8.69
C TYR A 1010 -5.34 22.51 -9.81
N ILE A 1011 -4.87 21.44 -10.45
CA ILE A 1011 -5.65 20.69 -11.45
C ILE A 1011 -6.82 19.95 -10.79
N ILE A 1012 -6.60 19.41 -9.59
CA ILE A 1012 -7.65 18.72 -8.83
C ILE A 1012 -8.70 19.73 -8.34
N THR A 1013 -8.29 20.93 -7.89
CA THR A 1013 -9.23 21.96 -7.43
C THR A 1013 -9.88 22.78 -8.56
N SER A 1014 -9.28 22.87 -9.77
CA SER A 1014 -9.90 23.61 -10.87
C SER A 1014 -10.90 22.79 -11.71
N LYS A 1015 -11.14 21.52 -11.37
CA LYS A 1015 -12.07 20.62 -12.07
C LYS A 1015 -13.10 19.91 -11.17
N VAL A 1016 -13.12 20.22 -9.86
CA VAL A 1016 -14.28 20.00 -8.99
C VAL A 1016 -15.10 21.29 -9.02
#